data_AF-A0A2G4F7V4-F1
#
_entry.id   AF-A0A2G4F7V4-F1
#
_cell.length_a   1.000
_cell.length_b   1.000
_cell.length_c   1.000
_cell.angle_alpha   90.00
_cell.angle_beta   90.00
_cell.angle_gamma   90.00
#
_symmetry.space_group_name_H-M   'P 1'
#
loop_
_entity.id
_entity.type
_entity.pdbx_description
1 polymer ?
#
loop_
_entity_poly.entity_id
_entity_poly.type
_entity_poly.pdbx_seq_one_letter_code
_entity_poly.pdbx_strand_id
1 'polypeptide(L)'
;MVKPRPPTGTLSRPRQSGPSFTHTFTLHFPAPWLLDIPMPAPAKPHPARSLERIAYFIGAILLLGTVARANEVLVPGISGAQLDGALKGQLLLEELNCVACHEASPTLAATSKKAPRLSGIGARLHPDYLAAYLRTPHAIKPGSTMPDVLGKLTEAERATAATQLTHFLLSLKPPTFAPQQPDAVAAAQGEKLFHSRGCAACHSPRDAQGHETMAETSTPLGKLEQKYSFKSLTDFLRQPHLSRPSGRMPDLRLPTREIESIAHYLLRDTRVPGHLAYTMYRGEVWEGLKHESIEPERAGTINDFALTHLERIHHHMAIRFEGWINLPTTGQYTFFLKANGGSLQIDGKEVLNQEPRDRRGVVQVEGKAVLTAGWRKLRLDYYHTGREPSLNFELQGPQFPRQAIPSAMLSVSDQPIAAFQSPVVDRTLAAEGRQKFASMGCARCHDDVGVTAAPALPMDKLNLTQGCLSGQPGAWAHFDLSADQRAMIRAALARPSDFTATPEQTLQLELTRFNCLACHDRRGLGGVAPARNALFTGTAPALGDQGRLPPTLSDVGAKLTTAGLEGALLQGARPRPYLATAMPQFGEAHMRPLVGLFSQVDHLEKAVLPDVPNLQESKNAGYEMMGTKGFSCIACHDFNGQKSAGAGALDLVGMTQRIQKNWFHLYMLSPQRFHPGIIMPSYWPGGQTLRPDVLGGDSSQQIEALWRYLEAGTQAKNPLGLSRQSKELRVTDVAELCRGRSNIGYRGIAVGYPGRISLGFDSEEMTLRQLWKGEFANVDLGSFQPRAQDTMVPFLAGVPFHRLKSLEDNWPAKGKTTFGFPQNLGYQFRGYNLDALQRPTFHYEYGEVKVADFFEDVRGTDGKTYFKRTLTFTAPSGTAPFYFRAISGAKVTSTDAQTFTAAKLKVRLTDARQGIVREDELLIPLTLPAGTSTLTLEYQW
;
A
#
# COMPACT_ATOMS: atom_id res chain seq x y z
N MET A 1 -25.25 -75.90 29.44
CA MET A 1 -26.28 -76.22 28.43
C MET A 1 -26.92 -74.92 27.91
N VAL A 2 -27.59 -75.00 26.76
CA VAL A 2 -28.54 -74.09 26.09
C VAL A 2 -28.78 -72.64 26.64
N LYS A 3 -28.52 -71.68 25.74
CA LYS A 3 -28.96 -70.26 25.52
C LYS A 3 -30.46 -69.89 25.79
N PRO A 4 -30.97 -68.63 25.58
CA PRO A 4 -30.32 -67.32 25.29
C PRO A 4 -30.87 -66.02 26.00
N ARG A 5 -30.07 -64.95 25.86
CA ARG A 5 -30.28 -63.46 25.92
C ARG A 5 -31.68 -62.79 25.80
N PRO A 6 -31.82 -61.62 26.46
CA PRO A 6 -32.28 -60.30 25.94
C PRO A 6 -31.14 -59.23 26.03
N PRO A 7 -31.34 -57.88 25.97
CA PRO A 7 -32.39 -57.00 25.38
C PRO A 7 -31.81 -56.23 24.14
N THR A 8 -31.85 -54.92 23.80
CA THR A 8 -32.35 -53.57 24.27
C THR A 8 -32.27 -52.60 23.03
N GLY A 9 -32.79 -51.37 22.92
CA GLY A 9 -33.68 -50.48 23.71
C GLY A 9 -33.01 -49.28 24.43
N THR A 10 -33.50 -48.02 24.47
CA THR A 10 -34.45 -47.25 23.61
C THR A 10 -34.53 -45.73 23.97
N LEU A 11 -34.66 -44.82 22.97
CA LEU A 11 -35.33 -43.48 22.96
C LEU A 11 -34.94 -42.31 23.94
N SER A 12 -35.14 -41.05 23.48
CA SER A 12 -35.79 -39.94 24.24
C SER A 12 -36.09 -38.65 23.42
N ARG A 13 -37.13 -37.89 23.82
CA ARG A 13 -37.71 -36.59 23.32
C ARG A 13 -38.79 -36.14 24.35
N PRO A 14 -39.55 -34.99 24.26
CA PRO A 14 -39.62 -33.87 23.30
C PRO A 14 -39.16 -32.53 23.95
N ARG A 15 -39.82 -31.36 24.18
CA ARG A 15 -41.08 -30.56 23.88
C ARG A 15 -40.80 -29.12 24.49
N GLN A 16 -41.44 -27.95 24.26
CA GLN A 16 -42.34 -27.34 23.26
C GLN A 16 -42.47 -25.78 23.51
N SER A 17 -42.99 -25.01 22.52
CA SER A 17 -43.61 -23.64 22.62
C SER A 17 -42.76 -22.40 23.02
N GLY A 18 -43.14 -21.22 22.49
CA GLY A 18 -42.53 -19.88 22.74
C GLY A 18 -43.37 -18.95 23.64
N PRO A 19 -43.11 -17.62 23.69
CA PRO A 19 -43.54 -16.72 22.60
C PRO A 19 -42.60 -15.51 22.32
N SER A 20 -43.09 -14.55 21.52
CA SER A 20 -42.42 -13.33 21.03
C SER A 20 -42.17 -12.23 22.06
N PHE A 21 -41.17 -11.36 21.82
CA PHE A 21 -41.19 -9.95 22.27
C PHE A 21 -40.40 -9.03 21.32
N THR A 22 -40.92 -7.80 21.14
CA THR A 22 -40.22 -6.64 20.56
C THR A 22 -39.73 -5.73 21.69
N HIS A 23 -38.67 -4.94 21.46
CA HIS A 23 -38.44 -3.55 21.93
C HIS A 23 -37.16 -3.05 21.20
N THR A 24 -37.07 -1.87 20.58
CA THR A 24 -37.41 -0.48 20.97
C THR A 24 -36.32 0.17 21.82
N PHE A 25 -35.64 1.17 21.24
CA PHE A 25 -34.66 2.06 21.90
C PHE A 25 -35.37 3.13 22.73
N THR A 26 -34.94 3.33 23.99
CA THR A 26 -35.08 4.63 24.68
C THR A 26 -33.96 4.85 25.69
N LEU A 27 -33.49 6.09 25.82
CA LEU A 27 -32.57 6.56 26.87
C LEU A 27 -33.37 7.08 28.09
N HIS A 28 -32.78 7.09 29.29
CA HIS A 28 -32.66 8.28 30.17
C HIS A 28 -31.81 8.02 31.44
N PHE A 29 -31.27 9.10 32.03
CA PHE A 29 -30.51 9.21 33.30
C PHE A 29 -31.47 9.42 34.51
N PRO A 30 -31.10 9.27 35.82
CA PRO A 30 -29.96 9.95 36.49
C PRO A 30 -29.30 9.26 37.73
N ALA A 31 -28.46 10.03 38.45
CA ALA A 31 -27.83 9.76 39.78
C ALA A 31 -28.67 10.44 40.93
N PRO A 32 -28.22 10.70 42.21
CA PRO A 32 -26.88 10.57 42.87
C PRO A 32 -26.76 10.16 44.41
N TRP A 33 -25.55 9.70 44.82
CA TRP A 33 -24.93 9.71 46.19
C TRP A 33 -25.59 8.88 47.36
N LEU A 34 -25.14 8.74 48.64
CA LEU A 34 -24.04 9.27 49.52
C LEU A 34 -23.42 8.20 50.51
N LEU A 35 -22.15 8.43 50.93
CA LEU A 35 -21.45 8.25 52.26
C LEU A 35 -21.30 6.97 53.15
N ASP A 36 -20.15 6.98 53.88
CA ASP A 36 -19.69 6.42 55.19
C ASP A 36 -19.41 4.90 55.44
N ILE A 37 -18.14 4.41 55.61
CA ILE A 37 -17.18 4.48 56.77
C ILE A 37 -17.59 3.52 57.94
N PRO A 38 -16.71 2.64 58.54
CA PRO A 38 -15.30 2.87 58.95
C PRO A 38 -14.26 1.70 58.80
N MET A 39 -13.02 1.93 59.28
CA MET A 39 -11.93 0.95 59.53
C MET A 39 -11.52 0.90 61.02
N PRO A 40 -10.79 -0.14 61.47
CA PRO A 40 -9.80 -0.06 62.55
C PRO A 40 -8.37 -0.51 62.14
N ALA A 41 -7.37 -0.31 63.01
CA ALA A 41 -5.94 -0.54 62.71
C ALA A 41 -5.19 -1.42 63.78
N PRO A 42 -3.85 -1.33 64.03
CA PRO A 42 -2.94 -2.39 63.59
C PRO A 42 -2.11 -3.09 64.70
N ALA A 43 -1.38 -4.17 64.34
CA ALA A 43 -0.48 -4.94 65.22
C ALA A 43 0.92 -5.20 64.61
N LYS A 44 1.87 -5.69 65.42
CA LYS A 44 3.34 -5.74 65.14
C LYS A 44 3.90 -7.15 64.76
N PRO A 45 5.12 -7.25 64.20
CA PRO A 45 5.56 -8.41 63.40
C PRO A 45 6.59 -9.35 64.06
N HIS A 46 6.76 -10.58 63.52
CA HIS A 46 7.99 -11.41 63.55
C HIS A 46 7.83 -12.65 62.58
N PRO A 47 8.84 -13.51 62.30
CA PRO A 47 9.58 -13.40 61.02
C PRO A 47 9.59 -14.65 60.11
N ALA A 48 9.66 -14.46 58.78
CA ALA A 48 9.72 -15.55 57.78
C ALA A 48 10.73 -15.33 56.63
N ARG A 49 12.01 -15.12 56.95
CA ARG A 49 13.10 -15.00 55.95
C ARG A 49 13.50 -16.37 55.35
N SER A 50 12.68 -16.91 54.44
CA SER A 50 13.02 -18.14 53.69
C SER A 50 12.46 -18.19 52.27
N LEU A 51 11.22 -17.71 52.04
CA LEU A 51 10.51 -17.90 50.76
C LEU A 51 10.98 -16.97 49.62
N GLU A 52 11.35 -15.72 49.91
CA GLU A 52 11.72 -14.73 48.88
C GLU A 52 12.94 -15.14 48.03
N ARG A 53 13.89 -15.90 48.62
CA ARG A 53 15.07 -16.39 47.90
C ARG A 53 14.74 -17.46 46.87
N ILE A 54 13.68 -18.24 47.07
CA ILE A 54 13.25 -19.26 46.11
C ILE A 54 12.53 -18.58 44.93
N ALA A 55 11.69 -17.58 45.19
CA ALA A 55 11.05 -16.77 44.15
C ALA A 55 12.08 -16.08 43.25
N TYR A 56 13.13 -15.48 43.82
CA TYR A 56 14.21 -14.85 43.05
C TYR A 56 14.98 -15.84 42.15
N PHE A 57 15.26 -17.06 42.63
CA PHE A 57 15.94 -18.07 41.81
C PHE A 57 15.08 -18.57 40.65
N ILE A 58 13.78 -18.81 40.88
CA ILE A 58 12.86 -19.24 39.81
C ILE A 58 12.66 -18.13 38.77
N GLY A 59 12.53 -16.87 39.21
CA GLY A 59 12.46 -15.71 38.31
C GLY A 59 13.72 -15.53 37.46
N ALA A 60 14.91 -15.70 38.05
CA ALA A 60 16.18 -15.64 37.32
C ALA A 60 16.32 -16.75 36.27
N ILE A 61 15.88 -17.98 36.57
CA ILE A 61 15.93 -19.11 35.63
C ILE A 61 14.97 -18.89 34.44
N LEU A 62 13.78 -18.34 34.67
CA LEU A 62 12.84 -17.99 33.60
C LEU A 62 13.40 -16.87 32.68
N LEU A 63 14.02 -15.84 33.26
CA LEU A 63 14.70 -14.79 32.47
C LEU A 63 15.86 -15.34 31.64
N LEU A 64 16.71 -16.19 32.21
CA LEU A 64 17.80 -16.86 31.48
C LEU A 64 17.28 -17.73 30.32
N GLY A 65 16.16 -18.43 30.51
CA GLY A 65 15.51 -19.22 29.46
C GLY A 65 15.02 -18.38 28.27
N THR A 66 14.54 -17.15 28.51
CA THR A 66 14.11 -16.24 27.42
C THR A 66 15.27 -15.60 26.65
N VAL A 67 16.39 -15.29 27.31
CA VAL A 67 17.55 -14.65 26.65
C VAL A 67 18.27 -15.62 25.69
N ALA A 68 18.31 -16.91 26.02
CA ALA A 68 19.04 -17.92 25.23
C ALA A 68 18.61 -18.00 23.76
N ARG A 69 17.32 -17.77 23.45
CA ARG A 69 16.80 -17.86 22.07
C ARG A 69 17.05 -16.63 21.20
N ALA A 70 17.55 -15.53 21.76
CA ALA A 70 17.68 -14.28 21.00
C ALA A 70 18.66 -14.40 19.82
N ASN A 71 19.77 -15.11 20.01
CA ASN A 71 20.92 -15.09 19.10
C ASN A 71 21.01 -16.29 18.13
N GLU A 72 20.32 -17.42 18.43
CA GLU A 72 20.39 -18.68 17.68
C GLU A 72 20.34 -18.49 16.16
N VAL A 73 21.22 -19.17 15.40
CA VAL A 73 21.35 -18.94 13.96
C VAL A 73 20.03 -19.20 13.22
N LEU A 74 19.45 -18.14 12.64
CA LEU A 74 18.15 -18.19 11.99
C LEU A 74 18.28 -18.56 10.51
N VAL A 75 17.72 -19.71 10.15
CA VAL A 75 17.59 -20.18 8.77
C VAL A 75 16.09 -20.29 8.46
N PRO A 76 15.48 -19.29 7.79
CA PRO A 76 14.05 -19.29 7.48
C PRO A 76 13.59 -20.57 6.78
N GLY A 77 12.35 -20.98 7.02
CA GLY A 77 11.75 -22.22 6.54
C GLY A 77 11.99 -23.44 7.45
N ILE A 78 13.23 -23.66 7.93
CA ILE A 78 13.62 -24.96 8.57
C ILE A 78 12.75 -25.33 9.78
N SER A 79 12.48 -24.39 10.69
CA SER A 79 11.76 -24.70 11.94
C SER A 79 10.37 -25.26 11.67
N GLY A 80 9.61 -24.64 10.76
CA GLY A 80 8.25 -25.05 10.39
C GLY A 80 8.16 -26.15 9.31
N ALA A 81 9.24 -26.43 8.58
CA ALA A 81 9.22 -27.42 7.50
C ALA A 81 8.91 -28.83 8.01
N GLN A 82 8.03 -29.55 7.32
CA GLN A 82 7.71 -30.97 7.57
C GLN A 82 8.75 -31.89 6.90
N LEU A 83 10.03 -31.65 7.19
CA LEU A 83 11.19 -32.43 6.76
C LEU A 83 11.73 -33.27 7.92
N ASP A 84 12.35 -34.42 7.63
CA ASP A 84 13.08 -35.18 8.64
C ASP A 84 14.33 -34.44 9.15
N GLY A 85 14.87 -34.88 10.29
CA GLY A 85 16.00 -34.23 10.95
C GLY A 85 17.29 -34.20 10.13
N ALA A 86 17.52 -35.18 9.25
CA ALA A 86 18.72 -35.25 8.41
C ALA A 86 18.58 -34.37 7.16
N LEU A 87 17.38 -34.26 6.57
CA LEU A 87 17.09 -33.27 5.52
C LEU A 87 17.14 -31.83 6.06
N LYS A 88 16.63 -31.57 7.27
CA LYS A 88 16.85 -30.27 7.94
C LYS A 88 18.33 -29.99 8.21
N GLY A 89 19.08 -31.01 8.64
CA GLY A 89 20.52 -30.90 8.85
C GLY A 89 21.31 -30.64 7.57
N GLN A 90 20.88 -31.18 6.43
CA GLN A 90 21.47 -30.87 5.12
C GLN A 90 21.28 -29.40 4.76
N LEU A 91 20.07 -28.85 4.90
CA LEU A 91 19.84 -27.42 4.68
C LEU A 91 20.69 -26.55 5.60
N LEU A 92 20.96 -26.99 6.84
CA LEU A 92 21.88 -26.30 7.75
C LEU A 92 23.34 -26.37 7.25
N LEU A 93 23.85 -27.52 6.82
CA LEU A 93 25.19 -27.64 6.23
C LEU A 93 25.39 -26.69 5.03
N GLU A 94 24.36 -26.60 4.17
CA GLU A 94 24.35 -25.75 2.97
C GLU A 94 24.24 -24.25 3.33
N GLU A 95 23.34 -23.87 4.23
CA GLU A 95 23.06 -22.46 4.60
C GLU A 95 24.01 -21.85 5.63
N LEU A 96 24.77 -22.67 6.34
CA LEU A 96 25.93 -22.28 7.15
C LEU A 96 27.24 -22.31 6.34
N ASN A 97 27.17 -22.76 5.08
CA ASN A 97 28.31 -22.90 4.17
C ASN A 97 29.47 -23.72 4.77
N CYS A 98 29.16 -24.87 5.37
CA CYS A 98 30.16 -25.71 6.04
C CYS A 98 31.29 -26.15 5.09
N VAL A 99 30.99 -26.27 3.79
CA VAL A 99 31.95 -26.63 2.73
C VAL A 99 33.10 -25.63 2.55
N ALA A 100 32.96 -24.38 3.01
CA ALA A 100 34.05 -23.40 2.97
C ALA A 100 35.21 -23.78 3.91
N CYS A 101 34.92 -24.47 5.01
CA CYS A 101 35.93 -24.99 5.94
C CYS A 101 36.20 -26.49 5.76
N HIS A 102 35.28 -27.22 5.12
CA HIS A 102 35.33 -28.67 5.02
C HIS A 102 35.21 -29.19 3.58
N GLU A 103 36.19 -29.99 3.15
CA GLU A 103 36.18 -30.58 1.81
C GLU A 103 35.07 -31.63 1.71
N ALA A 104 34.23 -31.52 0.69
CA ALA A 104 32.92 -32.14 0.59
C ALA A 104 32.63 -32.66 -0.83
N SER A 105 31.54 -33.42 -1.00
CA SER A 105 31.13 -33.86 -2.33
C SER A 105 30.80 -32.67 -3.26
N PRO A 106 31.07 -32.76 -4.58
CA PRO A 106 30.78 -31.68 -5.52
C PRO A 106 29.32 -31.22 -5.50
N THR A 107 28.38 -32.14 -5.26
CA THR A 107 26.95 -31.85 -5.12
C THR A 107 26.67 -30.90 -3.95
N LEU A 108 27.20 -31.20 -2.76
CA LEU A 108 27.01 -30.38 -1.56
C LEU A 108 27.76 -29.04 -1.67
N ALA A 109 28.93 -29.03 -2.33
CA ALA A 109 29.64 -27.79 -2.64
C ALA A 109 28.87 -26.89 -3.62
N ALA A 110 28.19 -27.48 -4.62
CA ALA A 110 27.40 -26.73 -5.59
C ALA A 110 26.09 -26.16 -5.02
N THR A 111 25.46 -26.85 -4.05
CA THR A 111 24.22 -26.39 -3.38
C THR A 111 24.47 -25.44 -2.20
N SER A 112 25.71 -25.34 -1.71
CA SER A 112 26.05 -24.52 -0.55
C SER A 112 26.03 -23.01 -0.80
N LYS A 113 25.77 -22.27 0.26
CA LYS A 113 25.55 -20.83 0.25
C LYS A 113 26.82 -20.01 0.03
N LYS A 114 26.84 -19.20 -1.03
CA LYS A 114 27.90 -18.22 -1.30
C LYS A 114 27.72 -17.00 -0.40
N ALA A 115 28.78 -16.59 0.28
CA ALA A 115 28.73 -15.50 1.25
C ALA A 115 28.51 -14.12 0.57
N PRO A 116 28.15 -13.07 1.33
CA PRO A 116 28.02 -11.73 0.78
C PRO A 116 29.34 -11.21 0.17
N ARG A 117 29.24 -10.57 -1.00
CA ARG A 117 30.37 -9.90 -1.66
C ARG A 117 30.86 -8.71 -0.81
N LEU A 118 32.17 -8.55 -0.63
CA LEU A 118 32.79 -7.53 0.22
C LEU A 118 33.54 -6.42 -0.56
N SER A 119 33.93 -6.66 -1.81
CA SER A 119 34.76 -5.76 -2.65
C SER A 119 34.26 -4.31 -2.86
N GLY A 120 33.05 -3.98 -2.42
CA GLY A 120 32.53 -2.61 -2.35
C GLY A 120 31.73 -2.34 -1.07
N ILE A 121 32.19 -2.82 0.10
CA ILE A 121 31.44 -2.73 1.36
C ILE A 121 31.44 -1.33 1.98
N GLY A 122 32.52 -0.55 1.85
CA GLY A 122 32.61 0.84 2.34
C GLY A 122 31.69 1.85 1.64
N ALA A 123 31.07 1.47 0.52
CA ALA A 123 30.00 2.24 -0.13
C ALA A 123 28.59 1.79 0.29
N ARG A 124 28.48 0.68 1.04
CA ARG A 124 27.19 0.03 1.38
C ARG A 124 26.84 0.10 2.85
N LEU A 125 27.80 -0.11 3.75
CA LEU A 125 27.57 -0.18 5.19
C LEU A 125 28.23 0.97 5.93
N HIS A 126 27.63 1.37 7.05
CA HIS A 126 28.26 2.30 8.00
C HIS A 126 29.56 1.67 8.56
N PRO A 127 30.69 2.41 8.60
CA PRO A 127 31.96 1.90 9.10
C PRO A 127 31.88 1.34 10.53
N ASP A 128 31.26 2.08 11.45
CA ASP A 128 31.13 1.66 12.86
C ASP A 128 30.30 0.39 13.01
N TYR A 129 29.25 0.22 12.19
CA TYR A 129 28.49 -1.03 12.12
C TYR A 129 29.38 -2.18 11.62
N LEU A 130 30.20 -1.95 10.60
CA LEU A 130 31.12 -2.96 10.07
C LEU A 130 32.13 -3.39 11.14
N ALA A 131 32.74 -2.45 11.86
CA ALA A 131 33.66 -2.74 12.96
C ALA A 131 32.96 -3.49 14.11
N ALA A 132 31.80 -3.03 14.56
CA ALA A 132 31.03 -3.68 15.62
C ALA A 132 30.60 -5.11 15.23
N TYR A 133 30.12 -5.29 14.00
CA TYR A 133 29.66 -6.58 13.48
C TYR A 133 30.82 -7.56 13.27
N LEU A 134 32.01 -7.10 12.87
CA LEU A 134 33.22 -7.93 12.83
C LEU A 134 33.69 -8.33 14.24
N ARG A 135 33.57 -7.43 15.22
CA ARG A 135 33.95 -7.69 16.62
C ARG A 135 33.04 -8.71 17.31
N THR A 136 31.74 -8.70 17.01
CA THR A 136 30.74 -9.62 17.60
C THR A 136 29.48 -9.73 16.71
N PRO A 137 29.47 -10.65 15.72
CA PRO A 137 28.45 -10.67 14.69
C PRO A 137 27.06 -11.04 15.23
N HIS A 138 26.97 -12.00 16.15
CA HIS A 138 25.69 -12.48 16.69
C HIS A 138 25.00 -11.45 17.60
N ALA A 139 25.74 -10.63 18.34
CA ALA A 139 25.15 -9.57 19.16
C ALA A 139 24.70 -8.35 18.33
N ILE A 140 25.41 -8.04 17.24
CA ILE A 140 25.08 -6.90 16.34
C ILE A 140 24.05 -7.29 15.26
N LYS A 141 23.97 -8.57 14.91
CA LYS A 141 22.82 -9.16 14.23
C LYS A 141 22.52 -10.55 14.81
N PRO A 142 21.51 -10.63 15.70
CA PRO A 142 20.98 -11.91 16.14
C PRO A 142 20.44 -12.74 14.95
N GLY A 143 20.60 -14.06 15.04
CA GLY A 143 20.32 -14.99 13.94
C GLY A 143 21.27 -14.88 12.74
N SER A 144 22.51 -14.41 12.93
CA SER A 144 23.51 -14.32 11.87
C SER A 144 24.01 -15.69 11.41
N THR A 145 24.00 -15.95 10.10
CA THR A 145 24.67 -17.13 9.52
C THR A 145 26.17 -16.89 9.22
N MET A 146 26.72 -15.74 9.60
CA MET A 146 28.17 -15.54 9.66
C MET A 146 28.64 -15.89 11.07
N PRO A 147 29.59 -16.83 11.24
CA PRO A 147 30.09 -17.21 12.56
C PRO A 147 30.97 -16.11 13.16
N ASP A 148 31.08 -16.11 14.50
CA ASP A 148 32.14 -15.36 15.17
C ASP A 148 33.48 -16.09 14.95
N VAL A 149 34.34 -15.51 14.12
CA VAL A 149 35.70 -15.99 13.83
C VAL A 149 36.77 -15.37 14.74
N LEU A 150 36.40 -14.37 15.54
CA LEU A 150 37.28 -13.64 16.45
C LEU A 150 37.06 -13.96 17.93
N GLY A 151 35.96 -14.63 18.30
CA GLY A 151 35.58 -14.98 19.68
C GLY A 151 36.56 -15.90 20.43
N LYS A 152 37.62 -16.38 19.77
CA LYS A 152 38.77 -17.06 20.40
C LYS A 152 39.86 -16.10 20.92
N LEU A 153 39.74 -14.80 20.64
CA LEU A 153 40.66 -13.75 21.05
C LEU A 153 40.18 -13.09 22.34
N THR A 154 41.10 -12.46 23.10
CA THR A 154 40.70 -11.54 24.18
C THR A 154 39.97 -10.32 23.61
N GLU A 155 39.18 -9.61 24.41
CA GLU A 155 38.41 -8.46 23.90
C GLU A 155 39.29 -7.34 23.32
N ALA A 156 40.48 -7.11 23.88
CA ALA A 156 41.43 -6.14 23.34
C ALA A 156 41.95 -6.55 21.95
N GLU A 157 42.39 -7.80 21.80
CA GLU A 157 42.81 -8.36 20.50
C GLU A 157 41.65 -8.40 19.50
N ARG A 158 40.42 -8.67 19.95
CA ARG A 158 39.20 -8.73 19.14
C ARG A 158 38.79 -7.35 18.64
N ALA A 159 38.90 -6.32 19.46
CA ALA A 159 38.71 -4.93 19.06
C ALA A 159 39.77 -4.49 18.03
N THR A 160 41.06 -4.71 18.30
CA THR A 160 42.15 -4.40 17.36
C THR A 160 41.98 -5.15 16.03
N ALA A 161 41.64 -6.44 16.08
CA ALA A 161 41.36 -7.25 14.90
C ALA A 161 40.19 -6.69 14.06
N ALA A 162 39.09 -6.30 14.71
CA ALA A 162 37.94 -5.72 14.03
C ALA A 162 38.27 -4.37 13.37
N THR A 163 39.07 -3.53 14.03
CA THR A 163 39.57 -2.26 13.45
C THR A 163 40.46 -2.53 12.23
N GLN A 164 41.47 -3.39 12.34
CA GLN A 164 42.35 -3.79 11.23
C GLN A 164 41.54 -4.31 10.03
N LEU A 165 40.64 -5.26 10.27
CA LEU A 165 39.74 -5.82 9.24
C LEU A 165 38.84 -4.76 8.60
N THR A 166 38.33 -3.81 9.39
CA THR A 166 37.52 -2.69 8.87
C THR A 166 38.36 -1.80 7.96
N HIS A 167 39.56 -1.40 8.36
CA HIS A 167 40.47 -0.61 7.53
C HIS A 167 40.82 -1.32 6.21
N PHE A 168 41.07 -2.63 6.23
CA PHE A 168 41.27 -3.42 5.01
C PHE A 168 40.02 -3.41 4.11
N LEU A 169 38.84 -3.65 4.66
CA LEU A 169 37.60 -3.69 3.89
C LEU A 169 37.19 -2.32 3.32
N LEU A 170 37.58 -1.22 3.98
CA LEU A 170 37.44 0.15 3.49
C LEU A 170 38.52 0.54 2.47
N SER A 171 39.67 -0.15 2.43
CA SER A 171 40.72 0.11 1.43
C SER A 171 40.45 -0.52 0.07
N LEU A 172 39.50 -1.47 -0.04
CA LEU A 172 39.21 -2.20 -1.27
C LEU A 172 38.69 -1.31 -2.40
N LYS A 173 37.83 -0.33 -2.07
CA LYS A 173 37.31 0.73 -2.96
C LYS A 173 37.00 1.97 -2.11
N PRO A 174 37.08 3.19 -2.67
CA PRO A 174 36.78 4.42 -1.93
C PRO A 174 35.43 4.34 -1.20
N PRO A 175 35.37 4.61 0.11
CA PRO A 175 34.12 4.65 0.84
C PRO A 175 33.29 5.86 0.39
N THR A 176 32.05 5.60 0.01
CA THR A 176 31.07 6.63 -0.43
C THR A 176 29.75 6.53 0.33
N PHE A 177 29.77 5.88 1.50
CA PHE A 177 28.67 5.90 2.45
C PHE A 177 28.45 7.34 2.96
N ALA A 178 27.21 7.81 2.89
CA ALA A 178 26.76 9.02 3.56
C ALA A 178 25.31 8.80 4.03
N PRO A 179 24.96 9.05 5.30
CA PRO A 179 23.57 9.00 5.75
C PRO A 179 22.77 10.18 5.18
N GLN A 180 21.44 10.03 5.12
CA GLN A 180 20.53 11.03 4.56
C GLN A 180 19.26 11.05 5.43
N GLN A 181 18.68 12.24 5.65
CA GLN A 181 17.39 12.33 6.33
C GLN A 181 16.29 11.64 5.51
N PRO A 182 15.45 10.79 6.12
CA PRO A 182 14.31 10.17 5.45
C PRO A 182 13.18 11.19 5.18
N ASP A 183 12.53 11.06 4.03
CA ASP A 183 11.25 11.72 3.75
C ASP A 183 10.15 11.00 4.55
N ALA A 184 9.55 11.69 5.52
CA ALA A 184 8.51 11.15 6.39
C ALA A 184 7.20 10.79 5.66
N VAL A 185 6.87 11.48 4.57
CA VAL A 185 5.68 11.19 3.76
C VAL A 185 5.91 9.92 2.94
N ALA A 186 7.08 9.82 2.30
CA ALA A 186 7.48 8.61 1.62
C ALA A 186 7.64 7.42 2.58
N ALA A 187 8.06 7.64 3.83
CA ALA A 187 8.11 6.61 4.87
C ALA A 187 6.70 6.08 5.23
N ALA A 188 5.70 6.95 5.39
CA ALA A 188 4.31 6.53 5.66
C ALA A 188 3.68 5.75 4.49
N GLN A 189 4.09 6.03 3.25
CA GLN A 189 3.72 5.20 2.10
C GLN A 189 4.53 3.90 2.03
N GLY A 190 5.81 3.95 2.41
CA GLY A 190 6.72 2.81 2.49
C GLY A 190 6.28 1.75 3.47
N GLU A 191 5.66 2.15 4.58
CA GLU A 191 5.03 1.25 5.55
C GLU A 191 3.94 0.40 4.90
N LYS A 192 2.98 1.05 4.22
CA LYS A 192 1.87 0.38 3.51
C LYS A 192 2.40 -0.59 2.46
N LEU A 193 3.46 -0.20 1.75
CA LEU A 193 4.13 -1.03 0.73
C LEU A 193 4.90 -2.21 1.33
N PHE A 194 5.62 -2.02 2.43
CA PHE A 194 6.35 -3.09 3.13
C PHE A 194 5.40 -4.23 3.57
N HIS A 195 4.21 -3.87 4.05
CA HIS A 195 3.16 -4.83 4.38
C HIS A 195 2.59 -5.52 3.13
N SER A 196 2.04 -4.75 2.19
CA SER A 196 1.27 -5.28 1.06
C SER A 196 2.11 -5.98 -0.03
N ARG A 197 3.35 -5.53 -0.27
CA ARG A 197 4.22 -6.09 -1.33
C ARG A 197 4.87 -7.42 -0.96
N GLY A 198 4.82 -7.84 0.31
CA GLY A 198 5.32 -9.13 0.77
C GLY A 198 6.63 -9.10 1.56
N CYS A 199 7.22 -7.93 1.84
CA CYS A 199 8.37 -7.84 2.74
C CYS A 199 8.02 -8.41 4.12
N ALA A 200 6.82 -8.09 4.62
CA ALA A 200 6.23 -8.62 5.84
C ALA A 200 5.75 -10.10 5.75
N ALA A 201 6.13 -10.87 4.72
CA ALA A 201 6.02 -12.33 4.74
C ALA A 201 7.23 -12.99 5.43
N CYS A 202 8.44 -12.45 5.20
CA CYS A 202 9.70 -12.96 5.77
C CYS A 202 10.28 -12.08 6.88
N HIS A 203 9.97 -10.78 6.88
CA HIS A 203 10.44 -9.81 7.88
C HIS A 203 9.32 -9.42 8.86
N SER A 204 9.73 -8.80 9.96
CA SER A 204 8.82 -8.31 10.99
C SER A 204 8.29 -6.92 10.60
N PRO A 205 6.96 -6.68 10.69
CA PRO A 205 6.41 -5.33 10.83
C PRO A 205 7.04 -4.56 11.99
N ARG A 206 6.90 -3.23 12.00
CA ARG A 206 7.31 -2.39 13.13
C ARG A 206 6.15 -1.56 13.64
N ASP A 207 6.12 -1.32 14.95
CA ASP A 207 5.22 -0.34 15.57
C ASP A 207 5.67 1.12 15.29
N ALA A 208 4.90 2.08 15.80
CA ALA A 208 5.21 3.51 15.68
C ALA A 208 6.50 3.92 16.43
N GLN A 209 6.98 3.08 17.36
CA GLN A 209 8.19 3.26 18.15
C GLN A 209 9.42 2.57 17.53
N GLY A 210 9.23 1.78 16.47
CA GLY A 210 10.28 1.08 15.72
C GLY A 210 10.51 -0.39 16.13
N HIS A 211 9.77 -0.93 17.10
CA HIS A 211 9.96 -2.31 17.57
C HIS A 211 9.37 -3.33 16.61
N GLU A 212 10.04 -4.47 16.43
CA GLU A 212 9.62 -5.55 15.54
C GLU A 212 8.48 -6.40 16.15
N THR A 213 7.25 -6.29 15.63
CA THR A 213 6.04 -6.82 16.27
C THR A 213 5.79 -8.33 16.09
N MET A 214 6.52 -8.97 15.17
CA MET A 214 6.44 -10.40 14.87
C MET A 214 7.84 -11.08 14.92
N ALA A 215 8.75 -10.58 15.76
CA ALA A 215 10.18 -10.94 15.75
C ALA A 215 10.43 -12.46 15.79
N GLU A 216 9.75 -13.20 16.67
CA GLU A 216 9.91 -14.66 16.86
C GLU A 216 9.64 -15.50 15.60
N THR A 217 8.84 -14.98 14.66
CA THR A 217 8.46 -15.69 13.42
C THR A 217 9.02 -15.00 12.16
N SER A 218 10.00 -14.11 12.34
CA SER A 218 10.55 -13.24 11.29
C SER A 218 12.06 -13.38 11.16
N THR A 219 12.59 -13.01 9.99
CA THR A 219 14.00 -12.67 9.85
C THR A 219 14.23 -11.28 10.43
N PRO A 220 14.99 -11.11 11.52
CA PRO A 220 15.13 -9.81 12.18
C PRO A 220 15.92 -8.84 11.29
N LEU A 221 15.40 -7.62 11.16
CA LEU A 221 16.05 -6.52 10.45
C LEU A 221 17.03 -5.79 11.37
N GLY A 222 16.62 -5.56 12.63
CA GLY A 222 17.40 -4.80 13.61
C GLY A 222 17.54 -3.32 13.23
N LYS A 223 18.52 -2.64 13.82
CA LYS A 223 18.77 -1.20 13.58
C LYS A 223 19.40 -0.96 12.21
N LEU A 224 18.57 -0.77 11.19
CA LEU A 224 18.99 -0.57 9.80
C LEU A 224 19.55 0.84 9.58
N GLU A 225 19.05 1.81 10.32
CA GLU A 225 19.50 3.21 10.37
C GLU A 225 20.95 3.35 10.85
N GLN A 226 21.44 2.39 11.64
CA GLN A 226 22.85 2.29 12.04
C GLN A 226 23.72 1.59 10.98
N LYS A 227 23.11 0.98 9.96
CA LYS A 227 23.77 0.02 9.06
C LYS A 227 23.85 0.49 7.61
N TYR A 228 22.76 1.02 7.07
CA TYR A 228 22.62 1.41 5.66
C TYR A 228 22.34 2.91 5.53
N SER A 229 22.75 3.49 4.40
CA SER A 229 22.25 4.80 3.99
C SER A 229 20.99 4.63 3.13
N PHE A 230 20.26 5.72 2.90
CA PHE A 230 19.12 5.71 1.99
C PHE A 230 19.48 5.17 0.61
N LYS A 231 20.62 5.63 0.05
CA LYS A 231 21.14 5.14 -1.22
C LYS A 231 21.49 3.65 -1.16
N SER A 232 22.27 3.21 -0.17
CA SER A 232 22.77 1.83 -0.14
C SER A 232 21.67 0.81 0.18
N LEU A 233 20.64 1.18 0.95
CA LEU A 233 19.45 0.35 1.11
C LEU A 233 18.61 0.30 -0.17
N THR A 234 18.42 1.43 -0.86
CA THR A 234 17.67 1.49 -2.13
C THR A 234 18.34 0.64 -3.22
N ASP A 235 19.68 0.74 -3.36
CA ASP A 235 20.45 -0.10 -4.27
C ASP A 235 20.36 -1.60 -3.88
N PHE A 236 20.44 -1.91 -2.58
CA PHE A 236 20.33 -3.29 -2.08
C PHE A 236 18.94 -3.89 -2.30
N LEU A 237 17.86 -3.15 -2.05
CA LEU A 237 16.49 -3.61 -2.27
C LEU A 237 16.16 -3.78 -3.77
N ARG A 238 16.82 -3.00 -4.64
CA ARG A 238 16.67 -3.09 -6.10
C ARG A 238 17.39 -4.30 -6.70
N GLN A 239 18.61 -4.62 -6.25
CA GLN A 239 19.42 -5.70 -6.81
C GLN A 239 20.19 -6.47 -5.71
N PRO A 240 19.50 -7.17 -4.78
CA PRO A 240 20.13 -7.76 -3.61
C PRO A 240 21.20 -8.79 -3.96
N HIS A 241 20.99 -9.55 -5.05
CA HIS A 241 21.88 -10.63 -5.51
C HIS A 241 23.29 -10.17 -5.88
N LEU A 242 23.49 -8.92 -6.32
CA LEU A 242 24.84 -8.36 -6.56
C LEU A 242 25.70 -8.38 -5.29
N SER A 243 25.05 -8.27 -4.12
CA SER A 243 25.71 -8.29 -2.82
C SER A 243 25.57 -9.62 -2.06
N ARG A 244 24.54 -10.42 -2.37
CA ARG A 244 24.19 -11.68 -1.71
C ARG A 244 23.82 -12.74 -2.77
N PRO A 245 24.81 -13.38 -3.42
CA PRO A 245 24.58 -14.21 -4.61
C PRO A 245 23.72 -15.47 -4.40
N SER A 246 23.50 -15.92 -3.15
CA SER A 246 22.60 -17.04 -2.81
C SER A 246 21.11 -16.71 -2.72
N GLY A 247 20.64 -15.61 -3.32
CA GLY A 247 19.21 -15.40 -3.64
C GLY A 247 18.26 -15.07 -2.46
N ARG A 248 18.57 -15.51 -1.23
CA ARG A 248 17.65 -15.50 -0.07
C ARG A 248 17.08 -14.15 0.38
N MET A 249 17.68 -13.04 -0.04
CA MET A 249 16.95 -11.77 -0.12
C MET A 249 16.54 -11.60 -1.59
N PRO A 250 15.27 -11.85 -1.95
CA PRO A 250 14.86 -11.85 -3.35
C PRO A 250 14.74 -10.44 -3.92
N ASP A 251 14.90 -10.33 -5.22
CA ASP A 251 14.39 -9.20 -6.01
C ASP A 251 12.86 -9.30 -6.11
N LEU A 252 12.15 -8.27 -5.65
CA LEU A 252 10.67 -8.18 -5.76
C LEU A 252 10.18 -7.48 -7.04
N ARG A 253 11.11 -6.99 -7.88
CA ARG A 253 10.89 -6.18 -9.09
C ARG A 253 9.86 -5.06 -8.87
N LEU A 254 10.01 -4.33 -7.77
CA LEU A 254 9.16 -3.18 -7.44
C LEU A 254 9.60 -1.93 -8.23
N PRO A 255 8.67 -1.01 -8.55
CA PRO A 255 9.00 0.29 -9.12
C PRO A 255 9.95 1.09 -8.21
N THR A 256 10.84 1.89 -8.79
CA THR A 256 11.82 2.74 -8.08
C THR A 256 11.20 3.49 -6.89
N ARG A 257 10.08 4.19 -7.09
CA ARG A 257 9.40 4.96 -6.04
C ARG A 257 8.90 4.12 -4.87
N GLU A 258 8.53 2.85 -5.11
CA GLU A 258 8.12 1.95 -4.04
C GLU A 258 9.31 1.49 -3.21
N ILE A 259 10.45 1.21 -3.87
CA ILE A 259 11.71 0.87 -3.20
C ILE A 259 12.21 2.05 -2.35
N GLU A 260 12.17 3.26 -2.90
CA GLU A 260 12.54 4.50 -2.20
C GLU A 260 11.63 4.75 -0.99
N SER A 261 10.31 4.59 -1.15
CA SER A 261 9.36 4.69 -0.04
C SER A 261 9.67 3.67 1.07
N ILE A 262 9.88 2.39 0.72
CA ILE A 262 10.23 1.33 1.67
C ILE A 262 11.58 1.61 2.35
N ALA A 263 12.57 2.16 1.63
CA ALA A 263 13.85 2.55 2.20
C ALA A 263 13.70 3.72 3.20
N HIS A 264 12.87 4.72 2.91
CA HIS A 264 12.54 5.78 3.88
C HIS A 264 11.81 5.22 5.12
N TYR A 265 10.88 4.27 4.97
CA TYR A 265 10.20 3.60 6.09
C TYR A 265 11.16 2.82 7.00
N LEU A 266 12.09 2.07 6.40
CA LEU A 266 13.07 1.25 7.10
C LEU A 266 14.22 2.05 7.72
N LEU A 267 14.39 3.31 7.31
CA LEU A 267 15.42 4.24 7.79
C LEU A 267 14.81 5.48 8.48
N ARG A 268 13.53 5.43 8.87
CA ARG A 268 12.80 6.56 9.50
C ARG A 268 13.48 7.10 10.77
N ASP A 269 14.29 6.27 11.41
CA ASP A 269 15.02 6.57 12.64
C ASP A 269 16.43 7.10 12.42
N THR A 270 16.88 7.20 11.15
CA THR A 270 18.10 7.94 10.79
C THR A 270 17.96 9.41 11.21
N ARG A 271 19.04 9.95 11.76
CA ARG A 271 19.18 11.37 12.12
C ARG A 271 20.45 11.90 11.48
N VAL A 272 20.37 13.05 10.83
CA VAL A 272 21.52 13.81 10.33
C VAL A 272 21.38 15.28 10.77
N PRO A 273 22.47 16.07 10.83
CA PRO A 273 22.37 17.50 11.09
C PRO A 273 21.55 18.21 9.99
N GLY A 274 20.81 19.25 10.39
CA GLY A 274 19.99 20.08 9.51
C GLY A 274 19.29 21.17 10.30
N HIS A 275 18.75 22.18 9.62
CA HIS A 275 18.21 23.39 10.25
C HIS A 275 16.69 23.34 10.50
N LEU A 276 15.92 22.97 9.48
CA LEU A 276 14.48 22.74 9.59
C LEU A 276 14.10 21.45 8.87
N ALA A 277 13.15 20.72 9.43
CA ALA A 277 12.35 19.78 8.67
C ALA A 277 11.22 20.54 7.96
N TYR A 278 10.79 20.06 6.80
CA TYR A 278 9.58 20.55 6.15
C TYR A 278 8.66 19.40 5.73
N THR A 279 7.36 19.68 5.66
CA THR A 279 6.36 18.85 4.96
C THR A 279 5.54 19.73 4.02
N MET A 280 5.49 19.37 2.75
CA MET A 280 4.68 20.01 1.72
C MET A 280 3.34 19.28 1.60
N TYR A 281 2.26 20.04 1.41
CA TYR A 281 0.89 19.56 1.31
C TYR A 281 0.18 20.15 0.10
N ARG A 282 -0.72 19.37 -0.51
CA ARG A 282 -1.65 19.84 -1.56
C ARG A 282 -3.09 19.58 -1.17
N GLY A 283 -4.00 20.43 -1.62
CA GLY A 283 -5.43 20.25 -1.42
C GLY A 283 -6.17 21.58 -1.43
N GLU A 284 -7.33 21.62 -0.79
CA GLU A 284 -8.05 22.86 -0.48
C GLU A 284 -7.38 23.51 0.74
N VAL A 285 -6.12 23.92 0.58
CA VAL A 285 -5.26 24.35 1.70
C VAL A 285 -5.76 25.60 2.43
N TRP A 286 -6.73 26.31 1.84
CA TRP A 286 -7.45 27.41 2.48
C TRP A 286 -8.42 26.96 3.59
N GLU A 287 -8.78 25.67 3.65
CA GLU A 287 -9.51 25.07 4.78
C GLU A 287 -8.59 24.75 5.99
N GLY A 288 -7.27 25.01 5.86
CA GLY A 288 -6.26 24.82 6.91
C GLY A 288 -5.78 23.37 7.06
N LEU A 289 -4.52 23.16 7.45
CA LEU A 289 -3.77 21.87 7.44
C LEU A 289 -4.36 20.68 8.23
N LYS A 290 -5.59 20.77 8.74
CA LYS A 290 -6.35 19.65 9.35
C LYS A 290 -7.50 19.14 8.46
N HIS A 291 -7.87 19.85 7.40
CA HIS A 291 -8.95 19.45 6.49
C HIS A 291 -8.52 18.28 5.59
N GLU A 292 -9.38 17.28 5.43
CA GLU A 292 -9.01 15.99 4.82
C GLU A 292 -8.81 16.05 3.29
N SER A 293 -9.13 17.18 2.64
CA SER A 293 -8.78 17.36 1.22
C SER A 293 -7.32 17.74 1.03
N ILE A 294 -6.61 17.97 2.13
CA ILE A 294 -5.18 18.23 2.17
C ILE A 294 -4.43 16.91 2.43
N GLU A 295 -3.65 16.50 1.43
CA GLU A 295 -2.76 15.34 1.52
C GLU A 295 -1.30 15.81 1.62
N PRO A 296 -0.46 15.15 2.43
CA PRO A 296 0.99 15.39 2.40
C PRO A 296 1.60 14.84 1.10
N GLU A 297 2.46 15.62 0.46
CA GLU A 297 3.11 15.26 -0.81
C GLU A 297 4.56 14.77 -0.62
N ARG A 298 5.33 15.48 0.22
CA ARG A 298 6.78 15.30 0.38
C ARG A 298 7.23 15.87 1.72
N ALA A 299 8.22 15.25 2.35
CA ALA A 299 8.96 15.85 3.46
C ALA A 299 10.47 15.83 3.19
N GLY A 300 11.20 16.71 3.88
CA GLY A 300 12.64 16.81 3.76
C GLY A 300 13.23 17.78 4.76
N THR A 301 14.45 18.27 4.48
CA THR A 301 15.13 19.29 5.27
C THR A 301 15.48 20.50 4.42
N ILE A 302 15.49 21.67 5.05
CA ILE A 302 15.82 22.96 4.45
C ILE A 302 16.65 23.80 5.43
N ASN A 303 17.42 24.75 4.90
CA ASN A 303 18.35 25.57 5.69
C ASN A 303 17.67 26.76 6.39
N ASP A 304 16.55 27.22 5.84
CA ASP A 304 15.84 28.45 6.17
C ASP A 304 14.37 28.36 5.71
N PHE A 305 13.68 29.50 5.64
CA PHE A 305 12.28 29.59 5.19
C PHE A 305 12.15 30.02 3.72
N ALA A 306 13.24 30.08 2.94
CA ALA A 306 13.22 30.63 1.59
C ALA A 306 12.63 29.63 0.58
N LEU A 307 11.49 29.99 -0.02
CA LEU A 307 10.78 29.14 -1.00
C LEU A 307 11.63 28.79 -2.24
N THR A 308 12.67 29.56 -2.54
CA THR A 308 13.65 29.31 -3.62
C THR A 308 14.53 28.09 -3.37
N HIS A 309 14.62 27.59 -2.13
CA HIS A 309 15.35 26.36 -1.80
C HIS A 309 14.48 25.09 -1.90
N LEU A 310 13.22 25.21 -2.35
CA LEU A 310 12.32 24.08 -2.61
C LEU A 310 12.15 23.87 -4.12
N GLU A 311 12.26 22.62 -4.56
CA GLU A 311 12.31 22.25 -5.99
C GLU A 311 11.09 22.70 -6.80
N ARG A 312 9.91 22.84 -6.15
CA ARG A 312 8.68 23.26 -6.82
C ARG A 312 7.61 23.77 -5.87
N ILE A 313 7.20 25.03 -6.04
CA ILE A 313 6.03 25.63 -5.38
C ILE A 313 4.83 25.56 -6.34
N HIS A 314 3.63 25.29 -5.81
CA HIS A 314 2.39 25.22 -6.58
C HIS A 314 1.27 26.05 -5.95
N HIS A 315 0.45 26.70 -6.77
CA HIS A 315 -0.82 27.30 -6.30
C HIS A 315 -1.67 26.23 -5.59
N HIS A 316 -2.30 26.59 -4.47
CA HIS A 316 -3.00 25.67 -3.55
C HIS A 316 -2.05 24.64 -2.87
N MET A 317 -0.92 25.14 -2.37
CA MET A 317 0.04 24.39 -1.56
C MET A 317 0.13 24.98 -0.15
N ALA A 318 0.40 24.12 0.83
CA ALA A 318 0.83 24.55 2.16
C ALA A 318 2.15 23.86 2.53
N ILE A 319 2.93 24.52 3.38
CA ILE A 319 4.26 24.05 3.80
C ILE A 319 4.37 24.23 5.31
N ARG A 320 4.54 23.12 6.02
CA ARG A 320 4.87 23.09 7.44
C ARG A 320 6.38 23.04 7.58
N PHE A 321 6.96 24.03 8.24
CA PHE A 321 8.34 24.02 8.71
C PHE A 321 8.34 23.66 10.19
N GLU A 322 9.14 22.67 10.60
CA GLU A 322 9.27 22.23 11.99
C GLU A 322 10.73 22.05 12.40
N GLY A 323 11.04 22.40 13.64
CA GLY A 323 12.38 22.28 14.21
C GLY A 323 12.48 23.03 15.53
N TRP A 324 13.65 23.60 15.77
CA TRP A 324 14.00 24.34 16.98
C TRP A 324 14.71 25.65 16.61
N ILE A 325 14.45 26.69 17.39
CA ILE A 325 15.15 27.97 17.30
C ILE A 325 15.92 28.26 18.59
N ASN A 326 17.22 28.51 18.49
CA ASN A 326 18.08 28.84 19.62
C ASN A 326 18.00 30.34 19.90
N LEU A 327 17.46 30.73 21.05
CA LEU A 327 17.33 32.13 21.45
C LEU A 327 18.48 32.51 22.39
N PRO A 328 19.29 33.54 22.08
CA PRO A 328 20.49 33.87 22.87
C PRO A 328 20.17 34.41 24.26
N THR A 329 19.01 35.03 24.48
CA THR A 329 18.63 35.65 25.75
C THR A 329 17.15 35.49 26.07
N THR A 330 16.81 35.48 27.36
CA THR A 330 15.41 35.50 27.82
C THR A 330 14.85 36.91 27.66
N GLY A 331 13.66 37.04 27.07
CA GLY A 331 12.99 38.33 26.92
C GLY A 331 11.87 38.33 25.89
N GLN A 332 11.41 39.52 25.49
CA GLN A 332 10.38 39.68 24.47
C GLN A 332 10.96 39.60 23.06
N TYR A 333 10.41 38.71 22.25
CA TYR A 333 10.69 38.56 20.83
C TYR A 333 9.49 39.02 20.00
N THR A 334 9.76 39.64 18.85
CA THR A 334 8.74 40.00 17.85
C THR A 334 9.05 39.28 16.54
N PHE A 335 8.10 38.47 16.09
CA PHE A 335 8.13 37.75 14.82
C PHE A 335 7.31 38.52 13.79
N PHE A 336 7.83 38.67 12.58
CA PHE A 336 7.15 39.32 11.46
C PHE A 336 6.99 38.31 10.32
N LEU A 337 5.76 38.10 9.86
CA LEU A 337 5.43 37.22 8.75
C LEU A 337 4.79 38.03 7.63
N LYS A 338 5.37 37.98 6.43
CA LYS A 338 4.76 38.48 5.19
C LYS A 338 4.50 37.30 4.27
N ALA A 339 3.23 36.96 4.05
CA ALA A 339 2.82 35.77 3.30
C ALA A 339 1.40 35.90 2.71
N ASN A 340 0.98 34.98 1.83
CA ASN A 340 -0.45 34.86 1.51
C ASN A 340 -1.25 34.47 2.77
N GLY A 341 -0.81 33.45 3.52
CA GLY A 341 -1.34 33.11 4.85
C GLY A 341 -0.36 32.26 5.67
N GLY A 342 -0.55 32.18 6.98
CA GLY A 342 0.30 31.36 7.85
C GLY A 342 0.13 31.55 9.35
N SER A 343 0.60 30.56 10.12
CA SER A 343 0.52 30.54 11.59
C SER A 343 1.84 30.07 12.20
N LEU A 344 2.32 30.78 13.23
CA LEU A 344 3.51 30.43 14.01
C LEU A 344 3.12 29.87 15.37
N GLN A 345 3.72 28.74 15.74
CA GLN A 345 3.68 28.21 17.09
C GLN A 345 5.10 28.06 17.64
N ILE A 346 5.32 28.56 18.85
CA ILE A 346 6.56 28.39 19.63
C ILE A 346 6.22 27.62 20.91
N ASP A 347 6.94 26.53 21.16
CA ASP A 347 6.69 25.57 22.26
C ASP A 347 5.23 25.06 22.31
N GLY A 348 4.59 24.96 21.15
CA GLY A 348 3.17 24.58 21.00
C GLY A 348 2.16 25.69 21.31
N LYS A 349 2.61 26.87 21.74
CA LYS A 349 1.77 28.06 21.93
C LYS A 349 1.70 28.87 20.63
N GLU A 350 0.51 29.37 20.30
CA GLU A 350 0.30 30.26 19.16
C GLU A 350 0.91 31.64 19.42
N VAL A 351 1.66 32.16 18.43
CA VAL A 351 2.35 33.47 18.52
C VAL A 351 1.84 34.45 17.46
N LEU A 352 1.47 33.95 16.29
CA LEU A 352 0.65 34.66 15.30
C LEU A 352 -0.18 33.62 14.53
N ASN A 353 -1.36 34.04 14.07
CA ASN A 353 -2.24 33.21 13.26
C ASN A 353 -2.95 34.10 12.24
N GLN A 354 -2.59 33.93 10.97
CA GLN A 354 -3.33 34.47 9.85
C GLN A 354 -4.06 33.31 9.16
N GLU A 355 -5.34 33.16 9.48
CA GLU A 355 -6.20 32.13 8.88
C GLU A 355 -6.12 32.19 7.34
N PRO A 356 -5.90 31.04 6.68
CA PRO A 356 -5.82 31.00 5.23
C PRO A 356 -7.21 31.27 4.62
N ARG A 357 -7.22 31.72 3.37
CA ARG A 357 -8.43 32.00 2.56
C ARG A 357 -8.04 31.73 1.10
N ASP A 358 -8.96 31.25 0.28
CA ASP A 358 -8.70 31.12 -1.16
C ASP A 358 -8.35 32.49 -1.76
N ARG A 359 -7.51 32.50 -2.81
CA ARG A 359 -7.07 33.69 -3.56
C ARG A 359 -6.40 34.80 -2.73
N ARG A 360 -6.10 34.58 -1.44
CA ARG A 360 -5.61 35.61 -0.50
C ARG A 360 -4.30 36.27 -1.00
N GLY A 361 -4.36 37.60 -1.19
CA GLY A 361 -3.19 38.42 -1.49
C GLY A 361 -2.15 38.41 -0.36
N VAL A 362 -0.95 38.91 -0.64
CA VAL A 362 0.13 38.95 0.36
C VAL A 362 -0.21 39.96 1.46
N VAL A 363 -0.28 39.48 2.70
CA VAL A 363 -0.46 40.30 3.91
C VAL A 363 0.80 40.30 4.76
N GLN A 364 0.91 41.25 5.69
CA GLN A 364 1.98 41.29 6.70
C GLN A 364 1.35 41.34 8.09
N VAL A 365 1.81 40.46 8.97
CA VAL A 365 1.36 40.35 10.37
C VAL A 365 2.57 40.26 11.30
N GLU A 366 2.39 40.62 12.57
CA GLU A 366 3.40 40.45 13.61
C GLU A 366 2.83 39.72 14.83
N GLY A 367 3.69 38.96 15.52
CA GLY A 367 3.38 38.22 16.74
C GLY A 367 4.45 38.45 17.81
N LYS A 368 4.04 38.59 19.07
CA LYS A 368 4.93 38.94 20.19
C LYS A 368 4.84 37.89 21.28
N ALA A 369 6.00 37.42 21.74
CA ALA A 369 6.08 36.39 22.79
C ALA A 369 7.25 36.69 23.73
N VAL A 370 7.05 36.44 25.04
CA VAL A 370 8.14 36.38 26.01
C VAL A 370 8.65 34.95 26.06
N LEU A 371 9.92 34.76 25.71
CA LEU A 371 10.55 33.46 25.53
C LEU A 371 11.84 33.38 26.35
N THR A 372 12.20 32.17 26.81
CA THR A 372 13.47 31.92 27.50
C THR A 372 14.61 31.71 26.50
N ALA A 373 15.84 31.92 26.94
CA ALA A 373 17.02 31.51 26.19
C ALA A 373 17.07 29.99 25.92
N GLY A 374 17.91 29.60 24.95
CA GLY A 374 18.11 28.22 24.51
C GLY A 374 17.17 27.79 23.39
N TRP A 375 17.17 26.49 23.07
CA TRP A 375 16.32 25.89 22.04
C TRP A 375 14.84 25.94 22.44
N ARG A 376 14.03 26.62 21.62
CA ARG A 376 12.55 26.63 21.68
C ARG A 376 11.99 25.88 20.49
N LYS A 377 10.93 25.09 20.66
CA LYS A 377 10.37 24.31 19.54
C LYS A 377 9.60 25.23 18.61
N LEU A 378 9.89 25.21 17.32
CA LEU A 378 9.28 26.08 16.31
C LEU A 378 8.46 25.26 15.32
N ARG A 379 7.23 25.73 15.03
CA ARG A 379 6.45 25.33 13.85
C ARG A 379 5.90 26.56 13.13
N LEU A 380 6.19 26.70 11.85
CA LEU A 380 5.57 27.68 10.96
C LEU A 380 4.78 26.93 9.89
N ASP A 381 3.46 27.12 9.84
CA ASP A 381 2.63 26.65 8.73
C ASP A 381 2.43 27.83 7.76
N TYR A 382 2.86 27.68 6.50
CA TYR A 382 2.68 28.64 5.40
C TYR A 382 1.64 28.12 4.41
N TYR A 383 0.82 29.01 3.85
CA TYR A 383 -0.22 28.70 2.86
C TYR A 383 -0.05 29.58 1.62
N HIS A 384 0.04 28.97 0.44
CA HIS A 384 0.08 29.64 -0.87
C HIS A 384 -1.27 29.49 -1.59
N THR A 385 -2.15 30.46 -1.37
CA THR A 385 -3.51 30.50 -1.95
C THR A 385 -3.75 31.65 -2.93
N GLY A 386 -2.93 32.71 -2.89
CA GLY A 386 -2.96 33.79 -3.88
C GLY A 386 -2.08 33.51 -5.10
N ARG A 387 -2.27 34.31 -6.17
CA ARG A 387 -1.64 34.10 -7.50
C ARG A 387 -0.13 33.92 -7.49
N GLU A 388 0.57 34.66 -6.64
CA GLU A 388 2.03 34.60 -6.51
C GLU A 388 2.42 34.10 -5.10
N PRO A 389 3.41 33.19 -4.99
CA PRO A 389 3.90 32.72 -3.70
C PRO A 389 4.75 33.80 -3.04
N SER A 390 4.47 34.08 -1.77
CA SER A 390 5.28 35.00 -0.98
C SER A 390 5.42 34.46 0.43
N LEU A 391 6.67 34.41 0.92
CA LEU A 391 7.01 34.10 2.30
C LEU A 391 8.30 34.86 2.64
N ASN A 392 8.19 35.83 3.56
CA ASN A 392 9.32 36.37 4.30
C ASN A 392 9.00 36.26 5.80
N PHE A 393 9.95 35.76 6.59
CA PHE A 393 9.78 35.48 8.01
C PHE A 393 11.02 35.96 8.79
N GLU A 394 10.78 36.95 9.66
CA GLU A 394 11.82 37.76 10.29
C GLU A 394 11.61 37.82 11.80
N LEU A 395 12.70 38.04 12.54
CA LEU A 395 12.72 38.07 14.00
C LEU A 395 13.47 39.30 14.49
N GLN A 396 12.92 39.95 15.52
CA GLN A 396 13.58 40.93 16.36
C GLN A 396 13.63 40.37 17.79
N GLY A 397 14.80 40.46 18.43
CA GLY A 397 15.00 40.02 19.81
C GLY A 397 15.36 41.17 20.77
N PRO A 398 15.52 40.89 22.07
CA PRO A 398 15.87 41.89 23.08
C PRO A 398 17.22 42.60 22.82
N GLN A 399 18.12 41.96 22.06
CA GLN A 399 19.50 42.39 21.83
C GLN A 399 19.90 42.45 20.35
N PHE A 400 18.96 42.25 19.42
CA PHE A 400 19.25 42.34 17.98
C PHE A 400 18.06 42.91 17.18
N PRO A 401 18.32 43.72 16.14
CA PRO A 401 17.27 44.35 15.32
C PRO A 401 16.50 43.32 14.49
N ARG A 402 15.36 43.75 13.92
CA ARG A 402 14.59 42.94 12.96
C ARG A 402 15.48 42.48 11.80
N GLN A 403 15.57 41.17 11.61
CA GLN A 403 16.33 40.52 10.54
C GLN A 403 15.67 39.19 10.12
N ALA A 404 16.00 38.69 8.92
CA ALA A 404 15.68 37.31 8.55
C ALA A 404 16.34 36.33 9.53
N ILE A 405 15.66 35.23 9.87
CA ILE A 405 16.16 34.27 10.88
C ILE A 405 17.38 33.53 10.32
N PRO A 406 18.58 33.66 10.91
CA PRO A 406 19.78 32.97 10.42
C PRO A 406 19.66 31.46 10.60
N SER A 407 20.12 30.68 9.61
CA SER A 407 20.18 29.21 9.70
C SER A 407 20.96 28.73 10.93
N ALA A 408 21.99 29.46 11.37
CA ALA A 408 22.74 29.16 12.59
C ALA A 408 21.90 29.24 13.89
N MET A 409 20.72 29.87 13.88
CA MET A 409 19.75 29.81 14.99
C MET A 409 18.81 28.60 14.89
N LEU A 410 18.85 27.81 13.82
CA LEU A 410 17.86 26.77 13.50
C LEU A 410 18.47 25.36 13.53
N SER A 411 17.74 24.40 14.09
CA SER A 411 18.12 22.98 14.13
C SER A 411 16.90 22.05 14.06
N VAL A 412 17.06 20.89 13.42
CA VAL A 412 16.06 19.79 13.47
C VAL A 412 15.95 19.12 14.86
N SER A 413 16.88 19.42 15.77
CA SER A 413 17.01 18.81 17.10
C SER A 413 17.50 19.82 18.14
N ASP A 414 16.94 19.80 19.36
CA ASP A 414 17.45 20.53 20.53
C ASP A 414 18.78 19.95 21.04
N GLN A 415 19.02 18.67 20.77
CA GLN A 415 20.27 17.98 21.09
C GLN A 415 21.22 17.96 19.89
N PRO A 416 22.55 18.16 20.06
CA PRO A 416 23.51 18.10 18.97
C PRO A 416 23.51 16.74 18.25
N ILE A 417 23.37 16.75 16.93
CA ILE A 417 23.61 15.58 16.07
C ILE A 417 25.01 15.72 15.49
N ALA A 418 25.85 14.69 15.65
CA ALA A 418 27.18 14.68 15.03
C ALA A 418 27.06 14.57 13.50
N ALA A 419 27.83 15.38 12.77
CA ALA A 419 27.98 15.20 11.33
C ALA A 419 28.75 13.91 11.04
N PHE A 420 28.23 13.08 10.13
CA PHE A 420 28.93 11.87 9.70
C PHE A 420 30.24 12.25 8.99
N GLN A 421 31.34 11.69 9.48
CA GLN A 421 32.66 11.80 8.85
C GLN A 421 33.05 10.42 8.32
N SER A 422 33.35 10.31 7.02
CA SER A 422 33.92 9.07 6.49
C SER A 422 35.31 8.87 7.08
N PRO A 423 35.62 7.71 7.70
CA PRO A 423 36.92 7.48 8.30
C PRO A 423 38.03 7.46 7.24
N VAL A 424 39.19 7.99 7.61
CA VAL A 424 40.39 7.95 6.78
C VAL A 424 41.00 6.56 6.87
N VAL A 425 41.27 5.94 5.72
CA VAL A 425 41.85 4.60 5.64
C VAL A 425 43.35 4.65 5.97
N ASP A 426 43.67 4.39 7.23
CA ASP A 426 45.04 4.04 7.63
C ASP A 426 45.52 2.80 6.83
N ARG A 427 46.68 2.93 6.19
CA ARG A 427 47.25 1.91 5.29
C ARG A 427 47.95 0.78 6.04
N THR A 428 48.47 1.04 7.23
CA THR A 428 49.13 0.04 8.09
C THR A 428 48.08 -0.90 8.65
N LEU A 429 47.01 -0.36 9.24
CA LEU A 429 45.87 -1.14 9.73
C LEU A 429 45.19 -1.92 8.60
N ALA A 430 45.14 -1.38 7.38
CA ALA A 430 44.62 -2.10 6.21
C ALA A 430 45.54 -3.25 5.75
N ALA A 431 46.86 -3.09 5.83
CA ALA A 431 47.82 -4.16 5.51
C ALA A 431 47.76 -5.30 6.55
N GLU A 432 47.74 -4.96 7.84
CA GLU A 432 47.51 -5.89 8.95
C GLU A 432 46.15 -6.59 8.82
N GLY A 433 45.10 -5.84 8.49
CA GLY A 433 43.76 -6.34 8.24
C GLY A 433 43.71 -7.38 7.12
N ARG A 434 44.48 -7.18 6.04
CA ARG A 434 44.59 -8.19 4.96
C ARG A 434 45.23 -9.49 5.45
N GLN A 435 46.26 -9.42 6.30
CA GLN A 435 46.88 -10.59 6.91
C GLN A 435 45.93 -11.29 7.91
N LYS A 436 45.17 -10.50 8.69
CA LYS A 436 44.14 -10.98 9.62
C LYS A 436 43.00 -11.70 8.87
N PHE A 437 42.60 -11.18 7.72
CA PHE A 437 41.54 -11.73 6.88
C PHE A 437 41.89 -13.12 6.32
N ALA A 438 43.15 -13.33 5.93
CA ALA A 438 43.67 -14.64 5.55
C ALA A 438 43.76 -15.59 6.75
N SER A 439 44.44 -15.18 7.82
CA SER A 439 44.75 -16.02 8.98
C SER A 439 43.55 -16.40 9.85
N MET A 440 42.49 -15.58 9.87
CA MET A 440 41.20 -15.91 10.50
C MET A 440 40.24 -16.63 9.54
N GLY A 441 40.68 -16.99 8.33
CA GLY A 441 39.91 -17.81 7.40
C GLY A 441 38.73 -17.09 6.71
N CYS A 442 38.62 -15.76 6.81
CA CYS A 442 37.52 -15.00 6.19
C CYS A 442 37.46 -15.24 4.67
N ALA A 443 38.62 -15.38 4.03
CA ALA A 443 38.79 -15.69 2.62
C ALA A 443 38.16 -17.03 2.16
N ARG A 444 37.89 -17.97 3.08
CA ARG A 444 37.20 -19.24 2.74
C ARG A 444 35.74 -19.01 2.32
N CYS A 445 35.10 -18.00 2.91
CA CYS A 445 33.72 -17.63 2.58
C CYS A 445 33.67 -16.44 1.60
N HIS A 446 34.60 -15.50 1.74
CA HIS A 446 34.62 -14.24 1.00
C HIS A 446 35.78 -14.20 0.00
N ASP A 447 35.53 -14.79 -1.16
CA ASP A 447 36.44 -14.95 -2.31
C ASP A 447 36.69 -13.66 -3.10
N ASP A 448 35.79 -12.67 -3.04
CA ASP A 448 35.80 -11.51 -3.95
C ASP A 448 36.81 -10.39 -3.61
N VAL A 449 37.69 -10.60 -2.63
CA VAL A 449 38.64 -9.58 -2.12
C VAL A 449 40.11 -9.84 -2.48
N GLY A 450 40.41 -10.85 -3.29
CA GLY A 450 41.78 -11.14 -3.74
C GLY A 450 42.72 -11.55 -2.59
N VAL A 451 42.23 -12.37 -1.66
CA VAL A 451 43.00 -12.97 -0.56
C VAL A 451 42.87 -14.49 -0.64
N THR A 452 43.99 -15.20 -0.66
CA THR A 452 44.01 -16.67 -0.74
C THR A 452 43.58 -17.30 0.58
N ALA A 453 42.68 -18.28 0.52
CA ALA A 453 42.27 -19.08 1.67
C ALA A 453 43.25 -20.23 1.95
N ALA A 454 43.38 -20.62 3.22
CA ALA A 454 44.02 -21.90 3.59
C ALA A 454 43.08 -23.08 3.27
N PRO A 455 43.60 -24.25 2.83
CA PRO A 455 42.81 -25.42 2.42
C PRO A 455 41.75 -25.86 3.44
N ALA A 456 40.69 -26.49 2.95
CA ALA A 456 39.64 -27.08 3.78
C ALA A 456 40.11 -28.41 4.43
N LEU A 457 39.41 -28.86 5.48
CA LEU A 457 39.65 -30.16 6.11
C LEU A 457 38.62 -31.19 5.62
N PRO A 458 39.01 -32.39 5.16
CA PRO A 458 38.06 -33.40 4.67
C PRO A 458 36.92 -33.71 5.66
N MET A 459 35.67 -33.63 5.17
CA MET A 459 34.47 -33.71 6.02
C MET A 459 34.20 -35.12 6.55
N ASP A 460 34.73 -36.15 5.88
CA ASP A 460 34.76 -37.55 6.30
C ASP A 460 35.60 -37.77 7.58
N LYS A 461 36.57 -36.89 7.87
CA LYS A 461 37.49 -36.99 9.01
C LYS A 461 37.03 -36.20 10.24
N LEU A 462 35.77 -35.74 10.27
CA LEU A 462 35.25 -34.95 11.38
C LEU A 462 34.70 -35.81 12.53
N ASN A 463 35.18 -35.54 13.74
CA ASN A 463 34.56 -36.07 14.95
C ASN A 463 33.31 -35.25 15.32
N LEU A 464 32.13 -35.85 15.16
CA LEU A 464 30.81 -35.22 15.36
C LEU A 464 30.50 -34.80 16.82
N THR A 465 31.35 -35.19 17.78
CA THR A 465 31.28 -34.75 19.19
C THR A 465 32.19 -33.56 19.51
N GLN A 466 33.04 -33.15 18.57
CA GLN A 466 34.07 -32.11 18.75
C GLN A 466 33.79 -30.88 17.88
N GLY A 467 34.61 -29.83 18.06
CA GLY A 467 34.54 -28.62 17.24
C GLY A 467 33.18 -27.91 17.30
N CYS A 468 32.73 -27.36 16.17
CA CYS A 468 31.45 -26.63 16.06
C CYS A 468 30.22 -27.44 16.52
N LEU A 469 30.27 -28.78 16.45
CA LEU A 469 29.17 -29.65 16.85
C LEU A 469 29.26 -30.12 18.32
N SER A 470 30.32 -29.78 19.06
CA SER A 470 30.42 -30.07 20.50
C SER A 470 29.42 -29.26 21.34
N GLY A 471 29.08 -28.05 20.91
CA GLY A 471 28.37 -27.06 21.73
C GLY A 471 29.26 -26.32 22.73
N GLN A 472 30.59 -26.54 22.70
CA GLN A 472 31.57 -25.85 23.54
C GLN A 472 32.25 -24.71 22.76
N PRO A 473 32.81 -23.69 23.45
CA PRO A 473 33.75 -22.75 22.86
C PRO A 473 35.09 -23.44 22.55
N GLY A 474 35.86 -22.89 21.60
CA GLY A 474 37.18 -23.42 21.23
C GLY A 474 37.83 -22.68 20.07
N ALA A 475 38.93 -23.21 19.55
CA ALA A 475 39.77 -22.56 18.53
C ALA A 475 39.20 -22.60 17.09
N TRP A 476 37.88 -22.67 16.94
CA TRP A 476 37.14 -22.79 15.67
C TRP A 476 36.13 -21.63 15.50
N ALA A 477 35.55 -21.51 14.31
CA ALA A 477 34.53 -20.50 14.01
C ALA A 477 33.22 -20.82 14.76
N HIS A 478 32.70 -19.87 15.54
CA HIS A 478 31.54 -20.09 16.41
C HIS A 478 30.23 -19.69 15.71
N PHE A 479 29.45 -20.69 15.30
CA PHE A 479 28.04 -20.54 14.98
C PHE A 479 27.22 -20.75 16.26
N ASP A 480 26.29 -19.83 16.55
CA ASP A 480 25.41 -19.94 17.73
C ASP A 480 24.26 -20.92 17.46
N LEU A 481 24.59 -22.21 17.45
CA LEU A 481 23.65 -23.28 17.09
C LEU A 481 22.83 -23.73 18.30
N SER A 482 21.55 -24.02 18.08
CA SER A 482 20.73 -24.69 19.09
C SER A 482 21.13 -26.16 19.28
N ALA A 483 20.65 -26.80 20.35
CA ALA A 483 20.85 -28.24 20.56
C ALA A 483 20.23 -29.07 19.43
N ASP A 484 19.04 -28.69 18.97
CA ASP A 484 18.30 -29.34 17.89
C ASP A 484 19.02 -29.16 16.55
N GLN A 485 19.54 -27.96 16.26
CA GLN A 485 20.33 -27.70 15.05
C GLN A 485 21.60 -28.57 15.01
N ARG A 486 22.32 -28.71 16.13
CA ARG A 486 23.46 -29.64 16.24
C ARG A 486 23.02 -31.08 16.00
N ALA A 487 21.89 -31.52 16.56
CA ALA A 487 21.37 -32.87 16.36
C ALA A 487 20.99 -33.14 14.89
N MET A 488 20.31 -32.19 14.23
CA MET A 488 19.99 -32.25 12.80
C MET A 488 21.25 -32.36 11.94
N ILE A 489 22.25 -31.51 12.16
CA ILE A 489 23.51 -31.55 11.39
C ILE A 489 24.24 -32.89 11.58
N ARG A 490 24.31 -33.41 12.82
CA ARG A 490 24.89 -34.75 13.07
C ARG A 490 24.11 -35.85 12.33
N ALA A 491 22.77 -35.80 12.32
CA ALA A 491 21.94 -36.75 11.59
C ALA A 491 22.17 -36.68 10.07
N ALA A 492 22.40 -35.48 9.51
CA ALA A 492 22.72 -35.29 8.09
C ALA A 492 24.08 -35.87 7.71
N LEU A 493 25.10 -35.70 8.57
CA LEU A 493 26.47 -36.19 8.41
C LEU A 493 26.61 -37.70 8.69
N ALA A 494 25.68 -38.30 9.45
CA ALA A 494 25.66 -39.73 9.73
C ALA A 494 24.97 -40.58 8.65
N ARG A 495 24.47 -39.96 7.56
CA ARG A 495 23.92 -40.68 6.41
C ARG A 495 25.04 -41.31 5.56
N PRO A 496 24.76 -42.41 4.84
CA PRO A 496 25.66 -42.94 3.81
C PRO A 496 26.08 -41.87 2.78
N SER A 497 27.31 -41.94 2.29
CA SER A 497 27.90 -40.95 1.37
C SER A 497 27.32 -41.00 -0.05
N ASP A 498 26.63 -42.08 -0.40
CA ASP A 498 25.86 -42.31 -1.62
C ASP A 498 24.38 -41.87 -1.50
N PHE A 499 23.94 -41.39 -0.32
CA PHE A 499 22.57 -40.93 -0.11
C PHE A 499 22.20 -39.84 -1.13
N THR A 500 21.17 -40.14 -1.91
CA THR A 500 20.56 -39.20 -2.87
C THR A 500 19.10 -38.97 -2.49
N ALA A 501 18.71 -37.70 -2.33
CA ALA A 501 17.33 -37.34 -2.05
C ALA A 501 16.41 -37.62 -3.25
N THR A 502 15.19 -38.09 -2.99
CA THR A 502 14.18 -38.26 -4.05
C THR A 502 13.76 -36.90 -4.65
N PRO A 503 13.12 -36.87 -5.84
CA PRO A 503 12.65 -35.62 -6.44
C PRO A 503 11.68 -34.80 -5.55
N GLU A 504 10.72 -35.43 -4.84
CA GLU A 504 9.82 -34.70 -3.91
C GLU A 504 10.59 -34.19 -2.67
N GLN A 505 11.51 -34.98 -2.09
CA GLN A 505 12.38 -34.49 -1.01
C GLN A 505 13.25 -33.31 -1.48
N THR A 506 13.79 -33.36 -2.70
CA THR A 506 14.61 -32.29 -3.29
C THR A 506 13.77 -31.05 -3.55
N LEU A 507 12.55 -31.20 -4.06
CA LEU A 507 11.58 -30.11 -4.20
C LEU A 507 11.24 -29.48 -2.84
N GLN A 508 11.00 -30.29 -1.81
CA GLN A 508 10.69 -29.80 -0.46
C GLN A 508 11.91 -29.13 0.22
N LEU A 509 13.13 -29.61 -0.03
CA LEU A 509 14.38 -28.95 0.37
C LEU A 509 14.46 -27.55 -0.24
N GLU A 510 14.30 -27.38 -1.55
CA GLU A 510 14.41 -26.06 -2.20
C GLU A 510 13.25 -25.12 -1.82
N LEU A 511 12.01 -25.61 -1.72
CA LEU A 511 10.87 -24.83 -1.24
C LEU A 511 11.06 -24.36 0.22
N THR A 512 11.77 -25.14 1.04
CA THR A 512 12.18 -24.74 2.40
C THR A 512 13.34 -23.74 2.34
N ARG A 513 14.36 -23.99 1.51
CA ARG A 513 15.54 -23.12 1.35
C ARG A 513 15.13 -21.70 0.97
N PHE A 514 14.20 -21.52 0.03
CA PHE A 514 13.72 -20.19 -0.37
C PHE A 514 12.47 -19.71 0.39
N ASN A 515 12.05 -20.45 1.43
CA ASN A 515 10.91 -20.12 2.30
C ASN A 515 9.58 -19.91 1.55
N CYS A 516 9.42 -20.56 0.39
CA CYS A 516 8.24 -20.42 -0.48
C CYS A 516 6.94 -20.77 0.25
N LEU A 517 7.01 -21.74 1.17
CA LEU A 517 5.89 -22.24 1.97
C LEU A 517 5.34 -21.25 3.01
N ALA A 518 6.01 -20.11 3.26
CA ALA A 518 5.47 -19.02 4.09
C ALA A 518 4.38 -18.18 3.36
N CYS A 519 4.34 -18.26 2.03
CA CYS A 519 3.37 -17.58 1.18
C CYS A 519 2.41 -18.56 0.48
N HIS A 520 2.91 -19.72 0.09
CA HIS A 520 2.20 -20.70 -0.72
C HIS A 520 1.87 -21.96 0.08
N ASP A 521 0.64 -22.46 -0.01
CA ASP A 521 0.37 -23.86 0.34
C ASP A 521 0.92 -24.80 -0.74
N ARG A 522 1.39 -25.97 -0.31
CA ARG A 522 1.54 -27.17 -1.14
C ARG A 522 1.04 -28.35 -0.32
N ARG A 523 -0.15 -28.87 -0.64
CA ARG A 523 -0.77 -30.08 -0.05
C ARG A 523 -0.81 -30.07 1.51
N GLY A 524 -0.97 -28.91 2.14
CA GLY A 524 -0.99 -28.74 3.61
C GLY A 524 0.38 -28.54 4.27
N LEU A 525 1.46 -28.45 3.49
CA LEU A 525 2.84 -28.26 4.00
C LEU A 525 3.18 -26.80 4.36
N GLY A 526 2.27 -25.85 4.11
CA GLY A 526 2.53 -24.41 4.28
C GLY A 526 1.31 -23.53 4.06
N GLY A 527 1.54 -22.30 3.63
CA GLY A 527 0.53 -21.27 3.42
C GLY A 527 0.70 -20.07 4.35
N VAL A 528 -0.12 -19.03 4.13
CA VAL A 528 -0.03 -17.77 4.87
C VAL A 528 -0.48 -17.95 6.32
N ALA A 529 0.47 -17.85 7.26
CA ALA A 529 0.22 -17.94 8.70
C ALA A 529 -0.86 -16.92 9.17
N PRO A 530 -1.77 -17.29 10.10
CA PRO A 530 -2.89 -16.43 10.50
C PRO A 530 -2.51 -15.00 10.90
N ALA A 531 -1.43 -14.83 11.67
CA ALA A 531 -0.94 -13.52 12.11
C ALA A 531 -0.51 -12.60 10.95
N ARG A 532 -0.10 -13.15 9.80
CA ARG A 532 0.28 -12.39 8.60
C ARG A 532 -0.86 -12.27 7.59
N ASN A 533 -1.97 -12.99 7.77
CA ASN A 533 -3.01 -13.17 6.75
C ASN A 533 -3.67 -11.86 6.31
N ALA A 534 -3.88 -10.92 7.24
CA ALA A 534 -4.44 -9.59 6.94
C ALA A 534 -3.52 -8.68 6.08
N LEU A 535 -2.22 -8.99 5.98
CA LEU A 535 -1.26 -8.20 5.19
C LEU A 535 -1.37 -8.52 3.69
N PHE A 536 -1.86 -9.70 3.35
CA PHE A 536 -2.10 -10.15 1.97
C PHE A 536 -3.41 -9.54 1.46
N THR A 537 -3.25 -8.60 0.55
CA THR A 537 -4.28 -7.66 0.07
C THR A 537 -4.34 -7.66 -1.46
N GLY A 538 -5.41 -7.10 -2.03
CA GLY A 538 -5.59 -7.00 -3.48
C GLY A 538 -6.72 -6.06 -3.88
N THR A 539 -6.80 -5.75 -5.17
CA THR A 539 -7.73 -4.73 -5.73
C THR A 539 -9.05 -5.31 -6.23
N ALA A 540 -9.22 -6.63 -6.20
CA ALA A 540 -10.43 -7.34 -6.63
C ALA A 540 -11.13 -8.04 -5.45
N PRO A 541 -11.80 -7.30 -4.54
CA PRO A 541 -12.42 -7.87 -3.33
C PRO A 541 -13.54 -8.88 -3.65
N ALA A 542 -14.16 -8.79 -4.83
CA ALA A 542 -15.14 -9.76 -5.32
C ALA A 542 -14.58 -11.18 -5.54
N LEU A 543 -13.25 -11.35 -5.58
CA LEU A 543 -12.58 -12.65 -5.64
C LEU A 543 -12.26 -13.24 -4.26
N GLY A 544 -12.59 -12.52 -3.17
CA GLY A 544 -12.29 -12.91 -1.80
C GLY A 544 -10.80 -13.26 -1.60
N ASP A 545 -10.53 -14.40 -0.97
CA ASP A 545 -9.17 -14.88 -0.75
C ASP A 545 -8.39 -15.14 -2.04
N GLN A 546 -9.06 -15.48 -3.15
CA GLN A 546 -8.41 -15.66 -4.46
C GLN A 546 -7.97 -14.33 -5.09
N GLY A 547 -8.53 -13.21 -4.61
CA GLY A 547 -8.17 -11.84 -5.00
C GLY A 547 -6.98 -11.26 -4.24
N ARG A 548 -6.48 -11.94 -3.19
CA ARG A 548 -5.44 -11.41 -2.28
C ARG A 548 -4.34 -12.39 -1.88
N LEU A 549 -4.61 -13.70 -1.85
CA LEU A 549 -3.63 -14.72 -1.48
C LEU A 549 -2.83 -15.25 -2.68
N PRO A 550 -1.56 -15.67 -2.47
CA PRO A 550 -0.78 -16.38 -3.48
C PRO A 550 -1.47 -17.70 -3.93
N PRO A 551 -1.24 -18.17 -5.17
CA PRO A 551 -1.75 -19.46 -5.61
C PRO A 551 -1.10 -20.62 -4.84
N THR A 552 -1.78 -21.77 -4.75
CA THR A 552 -1.15 -23.01 -4.28
C THR A 552 -0.05 -23.48 -5.24
N LEU A 553 0.97 -24.13 -4.68
CA LEU A 553 2.02 -24.88 -5.38
C LEU A 553 1.74 -26.40 -5.38
N SER A 554 0.53 -26.80 -4.99
CA SER A 554 0.00 -28.16 -5.21
C SER A 554 -0.14 -28.41 -6.71
N ASP A 555 0.47 -29.50 -7.18
CA ASP A 555 0.31 -30.05 -8.53
C ASP A 555 0.66 -29.04 -9.65
N VAL A 556 1.51 -28.06 -9.35
CA VAL A 556 1.83 -26.93 -10.22
C VAL A 556 2.65 -27.36 -11.45
N GLY A 557 3.47 -28.42 -11.33
CA GLY A 557 4.18 -29.03 -12.45
C GLY A 557 3.32 -29.89 -13.39
N ALA A 558 2.14 -30.33 -12.96
CA ALA A 558 1.12 -30.92 -13.84
C ALA A 558 0.20 -29.84 -14.46
N LYS A 559 0.11 -28.67 -13.82
CA LYS A 559 -0.78 -27.57 -14.18
C LYS A 559 -0.19 -26.57 -15.16
N LEU A 560 1.07 -26.19 -14.96
CA LEU A 560 1.74 -25.18 -15.77
C LEU A 560 2.63 -25.83 -16.85
N THR A 561 2.74 -25.17 -18.00
CA THR A 561 3.79 -25.52 -18.98
C THR A 561 5.16 -25.11 -18.44
N THR A 562 6.25 -25.64 -19.00
CA THR A 562 7.63 -25.22 -18.68
C THR A 562 7.77 -23.70 -18.81
N ALA A 563 7.27 -23.12 -19.90
CA ALA A 563 7.25 -21.67 -20.13
C ALA A 563 6.39 -20.91 -19.08
N GLY A 564 5.29 -21.51 -18.61
CA GLY A 564 4.47 -20.96 -17.53
C GLY A 564 5.19 -20.93 -16.18
N LEU A 565 5.97 -21.96 -15.86
CA LEU A 565 6.84 -22.02 -14.67
C LEU A 565 8.00 -21.04 -14.77
N GLU A 566 8.73 -21.01 -15.89
CA GLU A 566 9.81 -20.04 -16.14
C GLU A 566 9.30 -18.59 -16.10
N GLY A 567 8.12 -18.34 -16.66
CA GLY A 567 7.44 -17.05 -16.62
C GLY A 567 7.24 -16.55 -15.19
N ALA A 568 6.77 -17.40 -14.28
CA ALA A 568 6.56 -17.04 -12.88
C ALA A 568 7.87 -16.95 -12.06
N LEU A 569 8.76 -17.93 -12.20
CA LEU A 569 9.92 -18.12 -11.33
C LEU A 569 11.18 -17.32 -11.75
N LEU A 570 11.31 -16.99 -13.05
CA LEU A 570 12.52 -16.35 -13.62
C LEU A 570 12.21 -14.97 -14.20
N GLN A 571 11.04 -14.83 -14.84
CA GLN A 571 10.66 -13.65 -15.64
C GLN A 571 9.73 -12.68 -14.87
N GLY A 572 9.20 -13.08 -13.71
CA GLY A 572 8.35 -12.24 -12.86
C GLY A 572 6.95 -11.95 -13.42
N ALA A 573 6.43 -12.82 -14.30
CA ALA A 573 5.14 -12.65 -14.94
C ALA A 573 3.99 -12.62 -13.90
N ARG A 574 3.08 -11.64 -14.03
CA ARG A 574 1.97 -11.41 -13.08
C ARG A 574 0.60 -11.61 -13.75
N PRO A 575 0.15 -12.85 -14.01
CA PRO A 575 -1.19 -13.14 -14.58
C PRO A 575 -2.36 -12.87 -13.61
N ARG A 576 -2.07 -12.35 -12.42
CA ARG A 576 -3.03 -11.90 -11.39
C ARG A 576 -2.69 -10.45 -10.98
N PRO A 577 -2.94 -9.45 -11.84
CA PRO A 577 -2.53 -8.05 -11.58
C PRO A 577 -3.24 -7.41 -10.38
N TYR A 578 -4.29 -8.04 -9.87
CA TYR A 578 -5.05 -7.61 -8.70
C TYR A 578 -4.39 -7.98 -7.35
N LEU A 579 -3.41 -8.88 -7.31
CA LEU A 579 -2.66 -9.20 -6.08
C LEU A 579 -1.71 -8.05 -5.73
N ALA A 580 -1.75 -7.55 -4.50
CA ALA A 580 -0.82 -6.51 -4.06
C ALA A 580 0.60 -7.06 -3.83
N THR A 581 0.70 -8.32 -3.39
CA THR A 581 1.96 -9.00 -3.08
C THR A 581 2.76 -9.33 -4.33
N ALA A 582 4.06 -9.03 -4.32
CA ALA A 582 4.98 -9.38 -5.38
C ALA A 582 5.46 -10.83 -5.23
N MET A 583 5.48 -11.60 -6.32
CA MET A 583 6.12 -12.91 -6.31
C MET A 583 7.65 -12.72 -6.30
N PRO A 584 8.38 -13.21 -5.29
CA PRO A 584 9.82 -13.01 -5.17
C PRO A 584 10.59 -13.70 -6.29
N GLN A 585 11.67 -13.07 -6.74
CA GLN A 585 12.61 -13.63 -7.71
C GLN A 585 13.94 -13.88 -6.98
N PHE A 586 14.30 -15.15 -6.75
CA PHE A 586 15.51 -15.53 -6.01
C PHE A 586 16.77 -15.65 -6.90
N GLY A 587 16.64 -15.37 -8.20
CA GLY A 587 17.73 -15.47 -9.19
C GLY A 587 17.69 -16.77 -9.99
N GLU A 588 18.02 -16.69 -11.29
CA GLU A 588 17.78 -17.78 -12.24
C GLU A 588 18.50 -19.08 -11.90
N ALA A 589 19.78 -19.02 -11.52
CA ALA A 589 20.58 -20.20 -11.17
C ALA A 589 19.97 -21.04 -10.03
N HIS A 590 19.19 -20.40 -9.13
CA HIS A 590 18.52 -21.05 -8.01
C HIS A 590 17.13 -21.57 -8.37
N MET A 591 16.42 -20.86 -9.26
CA MET A 591 15.03 -21.14 -9.60
C MET A 591 14.84 -22.05 -10.82
N ARG A 592 15.81 -22.09 -11.75
CA ARG A 592 15.75 -22.92 -12.97
C ARG A 592 15.67 -24.44 -12.66
N PRO A 593 16.37 -25.01 -11.66
CA PRO A 593 16.20 -26.42 -11.29
C PRO A 593 14.78 -26.75 -10.79
N LEU A 594 14.13 -25.81 -10.10
CA LEU A 594 12.79 -25.99 -9.52
C LEU A 594 11.71 -26.27 -10.59
N VAL A 595 11.87 -25.70 -11.79
CA VAL A 595 11.00 -25.95 -12.95
C VAL A 595 11.02 -27.43 -13.35
N GLY A 596 12.20 -28.04 -13.36
CA GLY A 596 12.36 -29.47 -13.63
C GLY A 596 11.79 -30.34 -12.50
N LEU A 597 12.10 -29.99 -11.24
CA LEU A 597 11.61 -30.73 -10.06
C LEU A 597 10.08 -30.76 -9.98
N PHE A 598 9.39 -29.63 -10.17
CA PHE A 598 7.92 -29.62 -10.24
C PHE A 598 7.41 -30.57 -11.32
N SER A 599 8.01 -30.54 -12.52
CA SER A 599 7.59 -31.38 -13.66
C SER A 599 7.85 -32.89 -13.43
N GLN A 600 8.81 -33.25 -12.58
CA GLN A 600 9.13 -34.63 -12.19
C GLN A 600 8.29 -35.18 -11.03
N VAL A 601 7.66 -34.30 -10.25
CA VAL A 601 6.99 -34.65 -8.99
C VAL A 601 5.47 -34.48 -9.06
N ASP A 602 5.00 -33.46 -9.77
CA ASP A 602 3.58 -33.18 -9.89
C ASP A 602 3.02 -33.93 -11.09
N HIS A 603 2.21 -34.95 -10.80
CA HIS A 603 1.55 -35.80 -11.78
C HIS A 603 0.05 -35.87 -11.50
N LEU A 604 -0.74 -35.98 -12.56
CA LEU A 604 -2.19 -36.18 -12.54
C LEU A 604 -2.56 -37.27 -13.54
N GLU A 605 -3.79 -37.77 -13.44
CA GLU A 605 -4.33 -38.70 -14.42
C GLU A 605 -4.44 -38.07 -15.83
N LYS A 606 -4.58 -38.92 -16.86
CA LYS A 606 -4.80 -38.44 -18.22
C LYS A 606 -6.27 -38.10 -18.43
N ALA A 607 -6.54 -36.87 -18.87
CA ALA A 607 -7.86 -36.47 -19.33
C ALA A 607 -8.23 -37.16 -20.65
N VAL A 608 -9.54 -37.30 -20.90
CA VAL A 608 -10.06 -37.64 -22.23
C VAL A 608 -9.93 -36.42 -23.13
N LEU A 609 -8.98 -36.47 -24.07
CA LEU A 609 -8.81 -35.45 -25.11
C LEU A 609 -9.44 -36.00 -26.41
N PRO A 610 -10.58 -35.47 -26.87
CA PRO A 610 -11.25 -36.00 -28.06
C PRO A 610 -10.58 -35.50 -29.34
N ASP A 611 -10.73 -36.29 -30.40
CA ASP A 611 -10.44 -35.83 -31.77
C ASP A 611 -11.45 -34.75 -32.20
N VAL A 612 -10.96 -33.74 -32.90
CA VAL A 612 -11.76 -32.60 -33.38
C VAL A 612 -12.01 -32.76 -34.88
N PRO A 613 -13.14 -33.36 -35.31
CA PRO A 613 -13.39 -33.62 -36.74
C PRO A 613 -13.60 -32.34 -37.55
N ASN A 614 -14.09 -31.27 -36.90
CA ASN A 614 -14.32 -29.97 -37.53
C ASN A 614 -13.78 -28.84 -36.64
N LEU A 615 -12.58 -28.35 -36.96
CA LEU A 615 -11.90 -27.31 -36.19
C LEU A 615 -12.65 -25.96 -36.20
N GLN A 616 -13.36 -25.64 -37.28
CA GLN A 616 -14.09 -24.37 -37.37
C GLN A 616 -15.37 -24.40 -36.52
N GLU A 617 -16.10 -25.51 -36.54
CA GLU A 617 -17.25 -25.74 -35.67
C GLU A 617 -16.84 -25.77 -34.19
N SER A 618 -15.78 -26.49 -33.85
CA SER A 618 -15.18 -26.49 -32.51
C SER A 618 -14.83 -25.06 -32.03
N LYS A 619 -14.16 -24.25 -32.87
CA LYS A 619 -13.86 -22.84 -32.55
C LYS A 619 -15.11 -21.97 -32.44
N ASN A 620 -16.16 -22.23 -33.24
CA ASN A 620 -17.44 -21.51 -33.17
C ASN A 620 -18.21 -21.86 -31.88
N ALA A 621 -18.22 -23.12 -31.47
CA ALA A 621 -18.82 -23.58 -30.23
C ALA A 621 -18.09 -22.98 -29.01
N GLY A 622 -16.75 -23.00 -29.00
CA GLY A 622 -15.95 -22.34 -27.96
C GLY A 622 -16.21 -20.84 -27.86
N TYR A 623 -16.33 -20.17 -29.00
CA TYR A 623 -16.71 -18.75 -29.10
C TYR A 623 -18.10 -18.44 -28.51
N GLU A 624 -19.10 -19.29 -28.76
CA GLU A 624 -20.43 -19.11 -28.18
C GLU A 624 -20.43 -19.38 -26.67
N MET A 625 -19.87 -20.53 -26.25
CA MET A 625 -19.81 -20.95 -24.86
C MET A 625 -19.05 -19.96 -23.96
N MET A 626 -18.09 -19.22 -24.51
CA MET A 626 -17.38 -18.17 -23.78
C MET A 626 -18.25 -16.92 -23.48
N GLY A 627 -19.21 -16.62 -24.36
CA GLY A 627 -20.00 -15.38 -24.35
C GLY A 627 -21.26 -15.43 -23.48
N THR A 628 -22.04 -14.34 -23.44
CA THR A 628 -23.27 -14.20 -22.63
C THR A 628 -24.42 -15.11 -23.06
N LYS A 629 -24.34 -15.74 -24.25
CA LYS A 629 -25.24 -16.82 -24.68
C LYS A 629 -24.77 -18.20 -24.23
N GLY A 630 -23.53 -18.31 -23.76
CA GLY A 630 -22.80 -19.54 -23.44
C GLY A 630 -22.91 -19.95 -21.97
N PHE A 631 -21.78 -20.38 -21.41
CA PHE A 631 -21.54 -20.42 -19.97
C PHE A 631 -21.22 -19.03 -19.38
N SER A 632 -21.10 -17.99 -20.22
CA SER A 632 -20.87 -16.60 -19.80
C SER A 632 -19.58 -16.38 -18.99
N CYS A 633 -18.50 -17.06 -19.37
CA CYS A 633 -17.17 -16.95 -18.73
C CYS A 633 -16.70 -15.49 -18.58
N ILE A 634 -17.00 -14.65 -19.58
CA ILE A 634 -16.70 -13.21 -19.62
C ILE A 634 -17.44 -12.36 -18.56
N ALA A 635 -18.42 -12.92 -17.85
CA ALA A 635 -19.04 -12.25 -16.71
C ALA A 635 -18.09 -12.18 -15.50
N CYS A 636 -17.19 -13.16 -15.36
CA CYS A 636 -16.25 -13.23 -14.22
C CYS A 636 -14.79 -13.01 -14.63
N HIS A 637 -14.41 -13.35 -15.86
CA HIS A 637 -13.03 -13.25 -16.35
C HIS A 637 -12.84 -12.10 -17.34
N ASP A 638 -11.69 -11.44 -17.23
CA ASP A 638 -11.20 -10.53 -18.25
C ASP A 638 -10.91 -11.28 -19.57
N PHE A 639 -10.92 -10.57 -20.70
CA PHE A 639 -10.64 -11.15 -22.00
C PHE A 639 -9.92 -10.16 -22.93
N ASN A 640 -8.70 -10.48 -23.36
CA ASN A 640 -7.92 -9.69 -24.32
C ASN A 640 -7.73 -8.23 -23.85
N GLY A 641 -7.45 -8.05 -22.55
CA GLY A 641 -7.34 -6.75 -21.89
C GLY A 641 -8.68 -6.04 -21.58
N GLN A 642 -9.82 -6.55 -22.06
CA GLN A 642 -11.14 -6.01 -21.73
C GLN A 642 -11.62 -6.57 -20.40
N LYS A 643 -12.23 -5.70 -19.57
CA LYS A 643 -12.65 -6.06 -18.21
C LYS A 643 -13.97 -6.82 -18.19
N SER A 644 -14.06 -7.84 -17.34
CA SER A 644 -15.32 -8.52 -17.03
C SER A 644 -16.33 -7.56 -16.41
N ALA A 645 -17.63 -7.79 -16.59
CA ALA A 645 -18.68 -7.03 -15.91
C ALA A 645 -18.82 -7.35 -14.40
N GLY A 646 -18.18 -8.43 -13.93
CA GLY A 646 -18.23 -8.92 -12.56
C GLY A 646 -16.87 -8.91 -11.86
N ALA A 647 -16.37 -10.09 -11.49
CA ALA A 647 -15.33 -10.21 -10.47
C ALA A 647 -13.89 -9.83 -10.88
N GLY A 648 -13.60 -9.65 -12.19
CA GLY A 648 -12.27 -9.26 -12.67
C GLY A 648 -11.20 -10.35 -12.49
N ALA A 649 -11.57 -11.62 -12.66
CA ALA A 649 -10.66 -12.76 -12.61
C ALA A 649 -9.68 -12.76 -13.81
N LEU A 650 -8.67 -13.65 -13.73
CA LEU A 650 -7.55 -13.74 -14.70
C LEU A 650 -8.02 -13.66 -16.15
N ASP A 651 -7.31 -12.88 -16.97
CA ASP A 651 -7.51 -12.86 -18.43
C ASP A 651 -7.34 -14.29 -18.99
N LEU A 652 -8.31 -14.70 -19.82
CA LEU A 652 -8.34 -16.00 -20.47
C LEU A 652 -7.38 -16.05 -21.67
N VAL A 653 -7.11 -14.90 -22.30
CA VAL A 653 -6.19 -14.81 -23.43
C VAL A 653 -4.76 -15.17 -22.99
N GLY A 654 -4.13 -16.05 -23.77
CA GLY A 654 -2.79 -16.58 -23.46
C GLY A 654 -2.78 -17.68 -22.38
N MET A 655 -3.92 -18.13 -21.82
CA MET A 655 -3.88 -19.22 -20.84
C MET A 655 -3.30 -20.52 -21.43
N THR A 656 -3.55 -20.78 -22.70
CA THR A 656 -3.10 -21.95 -23.48
C THR A 656 -1.57 -22.02 -23.63
N GLN A 657 -0.87 -20.91 -23.46
CA GLN A 657 0.61 -20.84 -23.48
C GLN A 657 1.23 -21.26 -22.14
N ARG A 658 0.50 -21.07 -21.03
CA ARG A 658 0.99 -21.24 -19.64
C ARG A 658 0.37 -22.40 -18.87
N ILE A 659 -0.77 -22.94 -19.31
CA ILE A 659 -1.49 -24.07 -18.69
C ILE A 659 -1.29 -25.33 -19.53
N GLN A 660 -1.11 -26.49 -18.91
CA GLN A 660 -1.12 -27.77 -19.63
C GLN A 660 -2.55 -28.17 -20.02
N LYS A 661 -2.71 -28.60 -21.27
CA LYS A 661 -4.01 -29.03 -21.82
C LYS A 661 -4.68 -30.14 -20.99
N ASN A 662 -3.90 -31.09 -20.48
CA ASN A 662 -4.38 -32.15 -19.60
C ASN A 662 -5.02 -31.58 -18.32
N TRP A 663 -4.33 -30.67 -17.64
CA TRP A 663 -4.86 -29.99 -16.45
C TRP A 663 -6.09 -29.14 -16.75
N PHE A 664 -6.10 -28.42 -17.88
CA PHE A 664 -7.27 -27.65 -18.28
C PHE A 664 -8.53 -28.53 -18.39
N HIS A 665 -8.43 -29.68 -19.06
CA HIS A 665 -9.55 -30.61 -19.19
C HIS A 665 -10.04 -31.16 -17.83
N LEU A 666 -9.13 -31.61 -16.95
CA LEU A 666 -9.48 -32.05 -15.59
C LEU A 666 -10.09 -30.92 -14.75
N TYR A 667 -9.57 -29.70 -14.87
CA TYR A 667 -10.00 -28.54 -14.10
C TYR A 667 -11.38 -28.05 -14.50
N MET A 668 -11.69 -27.98 -15.80
CA MET A 668 -13.01 -27.53 -16.28
C MET A 668 -14.13 -28.49 -15.82
N LEU A 669 -13.88 -29.80 -15.80
CA LEU A 669 -14.81 -30.80 -15.25
C LEU A 669 -15.04 -30.64 -13.73
N SER A 670 -14.04 -30.21 -12.96
CA SER A 670 -14.14 -30.14 -11.49
C SER A 670 -13.24 -29.07 -10.85
N PRO A 671 -13.58 -27.77 -10.95
CA PRO A 671 -12.75 -26.67 -10.42
C PRO A 671 -12.51 -26.78 -8.90
N GLN A 672 -13.54 -27.19 -8.16
CA GLN A 672 -13.53 -27.33 -6.69
C GLN A 672 -12.53 -28.37 -6.17
N ARG A 673 -12.15 -29.37 -6.99
CA ARG A 673 -11.11 -30.36 -6.65
C ARG A 673 -9.74 -29.71 -6.47
N PHE A 674 -9.44 -28.70 -7.29
CA PHE A 674 -8.13 -28.05 -7.32
C PHE A 674 -8.08 -26.79 -6.47
N HIS A 675 -9.22 -26.11 -6.26
CA HIS A 675 -9.37 -24.92 -5.42
C HIS A 675 -10.70 -25.03 -4.65
N PRO A 676 -10.73 -25.65 -3.46
CA PRO A 676 -11.94 -25.72 -2.64
C PRO A 676 -12.48 -24.32 -2.31
N GLY A 677 -13.79 -24.13 -2.48
CA GLY A 677 -14.43 -22.82 -2.28
C GLY A 677 -14.18 -21.82 -3.42
N ILE A 678 -13.82 -22.28 -4.63
CA ILE A 678 -13.67 -21.39 -5.78
C ILE A 678 -15.00 -20.81 -6.25
N ILE A 679 -14.99 -19.53 -6.62
CA ILE A 679 -16.16 -18.77 -7.08
C ILE A 679 -16.59 -19.21 -8.50
N MET A 680 -15.69 -19.81 -9.27
CA MET A 680 -16.01 -20.43 -10.55
C MET A 680 -16.96 -21.64 -10.34
N PRO A 681 -18.17 -21.63 -10.92
CA PRO A 681 -19.09 -22.76 -10.81
C PRO A 681 -18.61 -23.95 -11.65
N SER A 682 -19.14 -25.15 -11.35
CA SER A 682 -19.00 -26.28 -12.27
C SER A 682 -20.07 -26.18 -13.35
N TYR A 683 -19.64 -26.09 -14.62
CA TYR A 683 -20.52 -26.14 -15.79
C TYR A 683 -20.74 -27.57 -16.32
N TRP A 684 -20.05 -28.56 -15.75
CA TRP A 684 -20.22 -30.00 -16.02
C TRP A 684 -20.39 -30.81 -14.72
N PRO A 685 -21.41 -30.52 -13.88
CA PRO A 685 -21.64 -31.27 -12.65
C PRO A 685 -21.84 -32.77 -12.94
N GLY A 686 -21.11 -33.63 -12.24
CA GLY A 686 -21.12 -35.08 -12.51
C GLY A 686 -20.60 -35.48 -13.90
N GLY A 687 -19.90 -34.57 -14.60
CA GLY A 687 -19.44 -34.76 -15.98
C GLY A 687 -20.51 -34.46 -17.05
N GLN A 688 -21.71 -33.99 -16.68
CA GLN A 688 -22.80 -33.69 -17.61
C GLN A 688 -22.94 -32.18 -17.82
N THR A 689 -23.01 -31.73 -19.09
CA THR A 689 -23.07 -30.30 -19.43
C THR A 689 -24.38 -29.61 -19.07
N LEU A 690 -24.30 -28.33 -18.72
CA LEU A 690 -25.46 -27.43 -18.64
C LEU A 690 -25.93 -26.88 -20.02
N ARG A 691 -25.26 -27.27 -21.13
CA ARG A 691 -25.58 -26.87 -22.51
C ARG A 691 -25.63 -28.07 -23.46
N PRO A 692 -26.67 -28.92 -23.41
CA PRO A 692 -26.79 -30.11 -24.26
C PRO A 692 -27.00 -29.78 -25.76
N ASP A 693 -27.38 -28.54 -26.07
CA ASP A 693 -27.60 -28.02 -27.41
C ASP A 693 -26.31 -27.68 -28.17
N VAL A 694 -25.15 -27.60 -27.49
CA VAL A 694 -23.85 -27.34 -28.11
C VAL A 694 -23.08 -28.65 -28.29
N LEU A 695 -22.62 -28.95 -29.51
CA LEU A 695 -21.82 -30.16 -29.83
C LEU A 695 -22.46 -31.47 -29.34
N GLY A 696 -23.80 -31.59 -29.45
CA GLY A 696 -24.55 -32.77 -29.01
C GLY A 696 -24.52 -33.04 -27.50
N GLY A 697 -24.02 -32.09 -26.71
CA GLY A 697 -23.88 -32.22 -25.26
C GLY A 697 -22.63 -32.98 -24.79
N ASP A 698 -21.70 -33.32 -25.68
CA ASP A 698 -20.45 -33.99 -25.29
C ASP A 698 -19.53 -33.05 -24.50
N SER A 699 -19.40 -33.31 -23.19
CA SER A 699 -18.59 -32.52 -22.26
C SER A 699 -17.11 -32.44 -22.66
N SER A 700 -16.55 -33.49 -23.27
CA SER A 700 -15.14 -33.52 -23.69
C SER A 700 -14.93 -32.63 -24.92
N GLN A 701 -15.83 -32.71 -25.90
CA GLN A 701 -15.80 -31.87 -27.11
C GLN A 701 -16.06 -30.40 -26.76
N GLN A 702 -16.92 -30.11 -25.78
CA GLN A 702 -17.16 -28.74 -25.32
C GLN A 702 -15.95 -28.11 -24.63
N ILE A 703 -15.26 -28.87 -23.76
CA ILE A 703 -14.04 -28.39 -23.10
C ILE A 703 -12.91 -28.25 -24.11
N GLU A 704 -12.78 -29.18 -25.05
CA GLU A 704 -11.86 -29.08 -26.19
C GLU A 704 -12.14 -27.85 -27.06
N ALA A 705 -13.41 -27.56 -27.36
CA ALA A 705 -13.83 -26.38 -28.11
C ALA A 705 -13.44 -25.06 -27.43
N LEU A 706 -13.57 -24.96 -26.10
CA LEU A 706 -13.06 -23.81 -25.33
C LEU A 706 -11.54 -23.67 -25.45
N TRP A 707 -10.81 -24.79 -25.40
CA TRP A 707 -9.35 -24.80 -25.61
C TRP A 707 -8.98 -24.36 -27.03
N ARG A 708 -9.60 -24.93 -28.08
CA ARG A 708 -9.34 -24.60 -29.50
C ARG A 708 -9.69 -23.16 -29.86
N TYR A 709 -10.68 -22.58 -29.20
CA TYR A 709 -10.98 -21.15 -29.30
C TYR A 709 -9.89 -20.29 -28.65
N LEU A 710 -9.41 -20.66 -27.45
CA LEU A 710 -8.35 -19.94 -26.73
C LEU A 710 -6.93 -20.16 -27.29
N GLU A 711 -6.70 -21.18 -28.11
CA GLU A 711 -5.43 -21.36 -28.85
C GLU A 711 -5.11 -20.16 -29.78
N ALA A 712 -6.11 -19.38 -30.20
CA ALA A 712 -5.90 -18.18 -31.01
C ALA A 712 -5.31 -16.98 -30.23
N GLY A 713 -5.20 -17.05 -28.90
CA GLY A 713 -4.59 -16.01 -28.08
C GLY A 713 -5.23 -14.63 -28.30
N THR A 714 -4.43 -13.59 -28.53
CA THR A 714 -4.92 -12.22 -28.77
C THR A 714 -5.69 -12.06 -30.09
N GLN A 715 -5.61 -13.06 -30.98
CA GLN A 715 -6.39 -13.14 -32.22
C GLN A 715 -7.72 -13.89 -32.04
N ALA A 716 -8.05 -14.33 -30.82
CA ALA A 716 -9.34 -14.94 -30.53
C ALA A 716 -10.47 -13.89 -30.70
N LYS A 717 -11.44 -14.20 -31.57
CA LYS A 717 -12.61 -13.34 -31.85
C LYS A 717 -13.38 -13.05 -30.56
N ASN A 718 -13.36 -11.81 -30.07
CA ASN A 718 -14.01 -11.36 -28.82
C ASN A 718 -15.43 -11.95 -28.63
N PRO A 719 -15.73 -12.67 -27.54
CA PRO A 719 -16.99 -13.40 -27.34
C PRO A 719 -18.25 -12.54 -27.46
N LEU A 720 -19.37 -13.18 -27.80
CA LEU A 720 -20.68 -12.52 -27.81
C LEU A 720 -20.98 -11.91 -26.43
N GLY A 721 -21.21 -10.60 -26.41
CA GLY A 721 -21.49 -9.85 -25.17
C GLY A 721 -20.28 -9.24 -24.48
N LEU A 722 -19.03 -9.55 -24.86
CA LEU A 722 -17.85 -8.83 -24.32
C LEU A 722 -17.91 -7.33 -24.69
N SER A 723 -18.42 -7.03 -25.89
CA SER A 723 -18.73 -5.67 -26.35
C SER A 723 -20.24 -5.34 -26.22
N ARG A 724 -20.82 -5.68 -25.06
CA ARG A 724 -22.04 -5.04 -24.53
C ARG A 724 -21.68 -4.49 -23.15
N GLN A 725 -21.43 -3.20 -22.97
CA GLN A 725 -21.91 -2.04 -23.74
C GLN A 725 -20.76 -1.26 -24.41
N SER A 726 -21.08 -0.47 -25.44
CA SER A 726 -20.25 0.71 -25.73
C SER A 726 -20.30 1.62 -24.50
N LYS A 727 -19.16 2.18 -24.09
CA LYS A 727 -19.18 3.22 -23.04
C LYS A 727 -19.94 4.45 -23.53
N GLU A 728 -19.93 4.73 -24.82
CA GLU A 728 -20.59 5.90 -25.38
C GLU A 728 -22.13 5.77 -25.36
N LEU A 729 -22.79 6.70 -24.66
CA LEU A 729 -24.20 7.01 -24.82
C LEU A 729 -24.37 8.12 -25.86
N ARG A 730 -25.30 7.91 -26.79
CA ARG A 730 -25.65 8.85 -27.87
C ARG A 730 -27.11 9.24 -27.73
N VAL A 731 -27.40 10.54 -27.82
CA VAL A 731 -28.77 11.07 -27.89
C VAL A 731 -29.28 10.99 -29.32
N THR A 732 -30.54 10.62 -29.52
CA THR A 732 -31.22 10.74 -30.83
C THR A 732 -32.42 11.70 -30.74
N ASP A 733 -33.62 11.18 -30.54
CA ASP A 733 -34.89 11.87 -30.78
C ASP A 733 -35.61 12.28 -29.47
N VAL A 734 -35.19 11.69 -28.36
CA VAL A 734 -35.57 12.01 -26.98
C VAL A 734 -34.31 12.27 -26.15
N ALA A 735 -34.46 12.89 -24.98
CA ALA A 735 -33.34 13.14 -24.08
C ALA A 735 -32.85 11.83 -23.42
N GLU A 736 -31.53 11.68 -23.33
CA GLU A 736 -30.88 10.52 -22.70
C GLU A 736 -30.30 10.90 -21.34
N LEU A 737 -30.39 9.98 -20.37
CA LEU A 737 -29.99 10.22 -18.99
C LEU A 737 -29.00 9.16 -18.50
N CYS A 738 -27.92 9.59 -17.86
CA CYS A 738 -27.06 8.71 -17.07
C CYS A 738 -26.81 9.28 -15.67
N ARG A 739 -26.56 8.39 -14.71
CA ARG A 739 -26.35 8.72 -13.30
C ARG A 739 -25.10 8.02 -12.79
N GLY A 740 -24.34 8.68 -11.94
CA GLY A 740 -23.17 8.09 -11.30
C GLY A 740 -22.16 9.12 -10.80
N ARG A 741 -20.99 8.61 -10.40
CA ARG A 741 -19.85 9.43 -10.01
C ARG A 741 -19.23 10.07 -11.25
N SER A 742 -18.94 11.37 -11.20
CA SER A 742 -18.14 12.07 -12.20
C SER A 742 -17.51 13.32 -11.60
N ASN A 743 -16.90 14.18 -12.43
CA ASN A 743 -16.43 15.51 -12.01
C ASN A 743 -17.58 16.52 -11.73
N ILE A 744 -18.84 16.10 -11.87
CA ILE A 744 -20.03 16.83 -11.41
C ILE A 744 -20.21 16.61 -9.90
N GLY A 745 -20.15 15.36 -9.44
CA GLY A 745 -20.31 14.96 -8.04
C GLY A 745 -20.44 13.45 -7.87
N TYR A 746 -20.64 12.97 -6.63
CA TYR A 746 -20.87 11.54 -6.35
C TYR A 746 -22.26 11.08 -6.82
N ARG A 747 -23.26 11.98 -6.78
CA ARG A 747 -24.63 11.76 -7.23
C ARG A 747 -24.96 12.58 -8.48
N GLY A 748 -24.00 12.64 -9.41
CA GLY A 748 -24.17 13.33 -10.68
C GLY A 748 -25.25 12.69 -11.55
N ILE A 749 -26.01 13.54 -12.23
CA ILE A 749 -26.97 13.21 -13.27
C ILE A 749 -26.56 13.99 -14.51
N ALA A 750 -26.26 13.30 -15.60
CA ALA A 750 -26.08 13.93 -16.91
C ALA A 750 -27.31 13.69 -17.78
N VAL A 751 -27.68 14.72 -18.54
CA VAL A 751 -28.84 14.71 -19.44
C VAL A 751 -28.41 15.29 -20.78
N GLY A 752 -28.56 14.51 -21.85
CA GLY A 752 -28.26 14.92 -23.21
C GLY A 752 -29.53 15.12 -24.02
N TYR A 753 -29.61 16.18 -24.80
CA TYR A 753 -30.82 16.62 -25.50
C TYR A 753 -30.67 16.49 -27.03
N PRO A 754 -31.77 16.22 -27.78
CA PRO A 754 -31.74 16.02 -29.25
C PRO A 754 -31.03 17.14 -30.03
N GLY A 755 -31.16 18.39 -29.58
CA GLY A 755 -30.45 19.55 -30.12
C GLY A 755 -28.91 19.57 -29.94
N ARG A 756 -28.30 18.43 -29.53
CA ARG A 756 -26.85 18.22 -29.28
C ARG A 756 -26.25 19.18 -28.26
N ILE A 757 -27.02 19.48 -27.23
CA ILE A 757 -26.55 20.14 -26.00
C ILE A 757 -26.83 19.24 -24.80
N SER A 758 -26.08 19.41 -23.71
CA SER A 758 -26.10 18.50 -22.58
C SER A 758 -25.76 19.21 -21.27
N LEU A 759 -26.32 18.75 -20.17
CA LEU A 759 -26.13 19.31 -18.83
C LEU A 759 -25.67 18.26 -17.82
N GLY A 760 -24.99 18.74 -16.78
CA GLY A 760 -24.57 17.96 -15.63
C GLY A 760 -25.08 18.59 -14.34
N PHE A 761 -26.01 17.92 -13.67
CA PHE A 761 -26.64 18.34 -12.42
C PHE A 761 -26.14 17.45 -11.28
N ASP A 762 -25.77 18.02 -10.13
CA ASP A 762 -25.52 17.22 -8.93
C ASP A 762 -26.78 17.15 -8.07
N SER A 763 -27.29 15.93 -7.85
CA SER A 763 -28.44 15.71 -6.97
C SER A 763 -28.09 15.67 -5.48
N GLU A 764 -26.81 15.78 -5.12
CA GLU A 764 -26.35 15.96 -3.75
C GLU A 764 -26.35 17.44 -3.31
N GLU A 765 -25.88 18.36 -4.16
CA GLU A 765 -25.93 19.82 -3.94
C GLU A 765 -27.12 20.53 -4.59
N MET A 766 -27.96 19.80 -5.33
CA MET A 766 -29.12 20.28 -6.11
C MET A 766 -28.77 21.40 -7.11
N THR A 767 -27.58 21.32 -7.71
CA THR A 767 -26.96 22.45 -8.42
C THR A 767 -26.52 22.07 -9.85
N LEU A 768 -26.50 23.04 -10.75
CA LEU A 768 -25.98 22.87 -12.11
C LEU A 768 -24.46 22.97 -12.07
N ARG A 769 -23.75 21.91 -12.47
CA ARG A 769 -22.29 21.80 -12.39
C ARG A 769 -21.61 21.98 -13.74
N GLN A 770 -22.28 21.64 -14.85
CA GLN A 770 -21.69 21.59 -16.20
C GLN A 770 -22.74 21.81 -17.30
N LEU A 771 -22.32 22.44 -18.41
CA LEU A 771 -23.03 22.48 -19.70
C LEU A 771 -22.04 22.20 -20.84
N TRP A 772 -22.42 21.39 -21.84
CA TRP A 772 -21.61 21.16 -23.05
C TRP A 772 -22.45 20.95 -24.33
N LYS A 773 -21.78 20.97 -25.48
CA LYS A 773 -22.39 20.95 -26.83
C LYS A 773 -21.63 19.98 -27.75
N GLY A 774 -22.31 18.98 -28.30
CA GLY A 774 -21.71 17.95 -29.14
C GLY A 774 -22.07 16.54 -28.69
N GLU A 775 -21.07 15.66 -28.60
CA GLU A 775 -21.23 14.30 -28.08
C GLU A 775 -21.56 14.29 -26.58
N PHE A 776 -22.45 13.38 -26.17
CA PHE A 776 -23.02 13.34 -24.82
C PHE A 776 -22.03 12.81 -23.77
N ALA A 777 -21.99 11.49 -23.52
CA ALA A 777 -21.21 10.93 -22.41
C ALA A 777 -20.68 9.53 -22.69
N ASN A 778 -19.55 9.20 -22.05
CA ASN A 778 -19.16 7.83 -21.77
C ASN A 778 -19.71 7.41 -20.39
N VAL A 779 -20.14 6.16 -20.22
CA VAL A 779 -20.45 5.52 -18.94
C VAL A 779 -19.45 4.41 -18.61
N ASP A 780 -19.28 4.15 -17.32
CA ASP A 780 -18.48 3.06 -16.76
C ASP A 780 -19.13 2.62 -15.44
N LEU A 781 -18.61 1.59 -14.77
CA LEU A 781 -19.22 1.00 -13.56
C LEU A 781 -19.55 2.05 -12.46
N GLY A 782 -20.82 2.46 -12.37
CA GLY A 782 -21.31 3.48 -11.44
C GLY A 782 -20.80 4.91 -11.69
N SER A 783 -20.33 5.23 -12.90
CA SER A 783 -19.71 6.51 -13.23
C SER A 783 -19.94 6.95 -14.68
N PHE A 784 -19.68 8.22 -14.98
CA PHE A 784 -19.75 8.75 -16.35
C PHE A 784 -18.75 9.89 -16.59
N GLN A 785 -18.47 10.20 -17.86
CA GLN A 785 -17.59 11.27 -18.31
C GLN A 785 -18.16 11.94 -19.56
N PRO A 786 -18.36 13.27 -19.59
CA PRO A 786 -18.74 14.00 -20.80
C PRO A 786 -17.75 13.79 -21.96
N ARG A 787 -18.27 13.71 -23.19
CA ARG A 787 -17.49 13.49 -24.41
C ARG A 787 -16.93 14.78 -25.02
N ALA A 788 -17.77 15.77 -25.30
CA ALA A 788 -17.32 17.05 -25.87
C ALA A 788 -16.70 17.97 -24.81
N GLN A 789 -15.50 17.62 -24.35
CA GLN A 789 -14.76 18.38 -23.32
C GLN A 789 -14.23 19.72 -23.84
N ASP A 790 -14.14 19.90 -25.15
CA ASP A 790 -13.73 21.13 -25.82
C ASP A 790 -14.80 22.24 -25.76
N THR A 791 -16.09 21.88 -25.75
CA THR A 791 -17.21 22.83 -25.63
C THR A 791 -17.74 22.98 -24.20
N MET A 792 -17.18 22.22 -23.26
CA MET A 792 -17.55 22.18 -21.85
C MET A 792 -17.40 23.55 -21.16
N VAL A 793 -18.42 23.92 -20.40
CA VAL A 793 -18.38 25.02 -19.43
C VAL A 793 -18.70 24.45 -18.04
N PRO A 794 -17.70 24.32 -17.17
CA PRO A 794 -17.88 23.89 -15.79
C PRO A 794 -18.27 25.06 -14.88
N PHE A 795 -18.94 24.74 -13.79
CA PHE A 795 -19.37 25.65 -12.72
C PHE A 795 -18.66 25.25 -11.41
N LEU A 796 -18.52 26.17 -10.45
CA LEU A 796 -17.92 25.83 -9.14
C LEU A 796 -18.87 24.96 -8.29
N ALA A 797 -18.31 24.22 -7.34
CA ALA A 797 -19.08 23.45 -6.36
C ALA A 797 -19.90 24.39 -5.47
N GLY A 798 -21.01 23.89 -4.93
CA GLY A 798 -21.88 24.57 -3.98
C GLY A 798 -23.32 24.77 -4.45
N VAL A 799 -24.19 24.83 -3.45
CA VAL A 799 -25.65 24.89 -3.56
C VAL A 799 -26.15 26.03 -4.48
N PRO A 800 -27.31 25.88 -5.15
CA PRO A 800 -27.81 26.91 -6.07
C PRO A 800 -28.26 28.19 -5.35
N PHE A 801 -28.85 28.06 -4.16
CA PHE A 801 -29.45 29.16 -3.40
C PHE A 801 -28.80 29.33 -2.01
N HIS A 802 -28.53 30.58 -1.60
CA HIS A 802 -28.05 30.86 -0.26
C HIS A 802 -28.48 32.24 0.30
N ARG A 803 -28.51 32.35 1.63
CA ARG A 803 -28.80 33.57 2.39
C ARG A 803 -27.50 34.16 2.93
N LEU A 804 -26.81 34.91 2.09
CA LEU A 804 -25.65 35.73 2.46
C LEU A 804 -26.08 36.83 3.45
N LYS A 805 -25.27 37.10 4.47
CA LYS A 805 -25.40 38.27 5.36
C LYS A 805 -24.74 39.50 4.73
N SER A 806 -23.62 39.29 4.03
CA SER A 806 -22.93 40.29 3.22
C SER A 806 -22.50 39.69 1.88
N LEU A 807 -22.26 40.52 0.85
CA LEU A 807 -21.73 40.02 -0.42
C LEU A 807 -20.30 39.46 -0.29
N GLU A 808 -19.57 39.78 0.78
CA GLU A 808 -18.22 39.25 1.06
C GLU A 808 -18.24 37.83 1.65
N ASP A 809 -19.41 37.28 2.01
CA ASP A 809 -19.53 35.97 2.63
C ASP A 809 -19.20 34.83 1.64
N ASN A 810 -18.43 33.83 2.07
CA ASN A 810 -18.12 32.64 1.27
C ASN A 810 -19.39 31.92 0.80
N TRP A 811 -19.42 31.45 -0.46
CA TRP A 811 -20.54 30.63 -0.94
C TRP A 811 -20.41 29.18 -0.43
N PRO A 812 -21.45 28.57 0.18
CA PRO A 812 -21.32 27.23 0.75
C PRO A 812 -21.17 26.13 -0.32
N ALA A 813 -20.20 25.25 -0.12
CA ALA A 813 -19.95 24.07 -0.95
C ALA A 813 -19.57 22.85 -0.10
N LYS A 814 -19.79 21.65 -0.65
CA LYS A 814 -19.53 20.39 0.06
C LYS A 814 -18.05 20.06 0.14
N GLY A 815 -17.39 20.48 1.22
CA GLY A 815 -16.14 19.89 1.70
C GLY A 815 -16.33 18.41 2.09
N LYS A 816 -15.26 17.60 1.99
CA LYS A 816 -15.31 16.12 1.99
C LYS A 816 -16.10 15.47 3.17
N THR A 817 -16.02 15.96 4.42
CA THR A 817 -16.73 15.41 5.63
C THR A 817 -17.83 16.32 6.21
N THR A 818 -18.46 17.19 5.41
CA THR A 818 -19.61 17.97 5.88
C THR A 818 -20.87 17.10 6.09
N PHE A 819 -20.91 16.35 7.19
CA PHE A 819 -22.02 15.49 7.59
C PHE A 819 -23.31 16.30 7.74
N GLY A 820 -24.30 15.98 6.92
CA GLY A 820 -25.57 16.71 6.85
C GLY A 820 -25.55 17.96 5.95
N PHE A 821 -24.52 18.21 5.15
CA PHE A 821 -24.57 19.19 4.06
C PHE A 821 -25.12 18.55 2.76
N PRO A 822 -26.01 19.24 2.02
CA PRO A 822 -26.58 20.57 2.28
C PRO A 822 -27.87 20.56 3.13
N GLN A 823 -28.27 19.43 3.74
CA GLN A 823 -29.53 19.30 4.48
C GLN A 823 -29.64 20.26 5.67
N ASN A 824 -28.50 20.60 6.29
CA ASN A 824 -28.35 21.61 7.34
C ASN A 824 -28.66 23.05 6.87
N LEU A 825 -28.59 23.32 5.57
CA LEU A 825 -29.06 24.55 4.93
C LEU A 825 -30.53 24.44 4.47
N GLY A 826 -31.23 23.38 4.86
CA GLY A 826 -32.64 23.12 4.53
C GLY A 826 -32.86 22.38 3.20
N TYR A 827 -31.81 21.86 2.56
CA TYR A 827 -31.96 21.23 1.24
C TYR A 827 -32.46 19.78 1.30
N GLN A 828 -33.47 19.45 0.49
CA GLN A 828 -33.94 18.07 0.28
C GLN A 828 -34.22 17.81 -1.20
N PHE A 829 -33.56 16.81 -1.80
CA PHE A 829 -33.84 16.39 -3.17
C PHE A 829 -35.06 15.46 -3.18
N ARG A 830 -36.06 15.79 -3.99
CA ARG A 830 -37.34 15.06 -4.10
C ARG A 830 -37.42 14.16 -5.34
N GLY A 831 -36.39 14.13 -6.17
CA GLY A 831 -36.33 13.32 -7.39
C GLY A 831 -36.50 14.17 -8.65
N TYR A 832 -37.01 13.55 -9.72
CA TYR A 832 -37.42 14.26 -10.93
C TYR A 832 -38.55 13.50 -11.63
N ASN A 833 -39.36 14.24 -12.39
CA ASN A 833 -40.32 13.69 -13.34
C ASN A 833 -39.81 13.88 -14.78
N LEU A 834 -40.20 13.00 -15.70
CA LEU A 834 -39.83 13.09 -17.12
C LEU A 834 -41.02 13.52 -17.98
N ASP A 835 -40.78 14.35 -18.99
CA ASP A 835 -41.78 14.69 -20.01
C ASP A 835 -41.83 13.66 -21.16
N ALA A 836 -42.69 13.92 -22.15
CA ALA A 836 -42.85 13.05 -23.33
C ALA A 836 -41.57 12.89 -24.18
N LEU A 837 -40.61 13.83 -24.07
CA LEU A 837 -39.29 13.77 -24.71
C LEU A 837 -38.20 13.31 -23.73
N GLN A 838 -38.57 12.67 -22.61
CA GLN A 838 -37.68 12.22 -21.54
C GLN A 838 -36.88 13.35 -20.86
N ARG A 839 -37.30 14.61 -20.98
CA ARG A 839 -36.61 15.76 -20.37
C ARG A 839 -36.98 15.86 -18.87
N PRO A 840 -36.01 15.91 -17.94
CA PRO A 840 -36.30 15.93 -16.52
C PRO A 840 -36.68 17.32 -16.01
N THR A 841 -37.73 17.36 -15.18
CA THR A 841 -37.95 18.44 -14.21
C THR A 841 -37.41 17.98 -12.86
N PHE A 842 -36.31 18.56 -12.39
CA PHE A 842 -35.74 18.24 -11.09
C PHE A 842 -36.55 18.88 -9.96
N HIS A 843 -36.86 18.11 -8.92
CA HIS A 843 -37.64 18.57 -7.78
C HIS A 843 -36.79 18.56 -6.52
N TYR A 844 -36.74 19.69 -5.82
CA TYR A 844 -36.02 19.84 -4.56
C TYR A 844 -36.59 20.97 -3.70
N GLU A 845 -36.17 21.03 -2.45
CA GLU A 845 -36.58 22.04 -1.46
C GLU A 845 -35.37 22.82 -0.97
N TYR A 846 -35.58 24.09 -0.63
CA TYR A 846 -34.64 24.96 0.07
C TYR A 846 -35.34 25.58 1.30
N GLY A 847 -35.29 24.85 2.42
CA GLY A 847 -36.18 25.09 3.55
C GLY A 847 -37.63 24.81 3.13
N GLU A 848 -38.53 25.77 3.36
CA GLU A 848 -39.94 25.66 2.97
C GLU A 848 -40.21 25.97 1.49
N VAL A 849 -39.22 26.50 0.75
CA VAL A 849 -39.37 26.81 -0.67
C VAL A 849 -39.20 25.55 -1.51
N LYS A 850 -40.26 25.11 -2.17
CA LYS A 850 -40.23 24.02 -3.15
C LYS A 850 -39.76 24.56 -4.51
N VAL A 851 -38.96 23.79 -5.21
CA VAL A 851 -38.34 24.16 -6.50
C VAL A 851 -38.57 23.04 -7.50
N ALA A 852 -39.03 23.40 -8.69
CA ALA A 852 -39.06 22.58 -9.89
C ALA A 852 -38.16 23.24 -10.95
N ASP A 853 -37.10 22.55 -11.35
CA ASP A 853 -36.02 23.07 -12.21
C ASP A 853 -36.02 22.28 -13.53
N PHE A 854 -36.49 22.94 -14.59
CA PHE A 854 -36.69 22.33 -15.91
C PHE A 854 -35.76 22.96 -16.96
N PHE A 855 -35.27 22.13 -17.88
CA PHE A 855 -34.41 22.55 -18.97
C PHE A 855 -34.99 22.06 -20.30
N GLU A 856 -35.01 22.94 -21.30
CA GLU A 856 -35.42 22.64 -22.67
C GLU A 856 -34.33 23.09 -23.65
N ASP A 857 -34.10 22.30 -24.68
CA ASP A 857 -33.24 22.63 -25.81
C ASP A 857 -34.04 23.39 -26.87
N VAL A 858 -33.72 24.67 -27.05
CA VAL A 858 -34.44 25.56 -27.96
C VAL A 858 -33.54 25.92 -29.14
N ARG A 859 -34.08 25.85 -30.36
CA ARG A 859 -33.39 26.31 -31.56
C ARG A 859 -33.74 27.77 -31.84
N GLY A 860 -32.74 28.63 -31.85
CA GLY A 860 -32.87 30.06 -32.18
C GLY A 860 -33.14 30.31 -33.66
N THR A 861 -33.55 31.54 -33.97
CA THR A 861 -33.76 32.02 -35.35
C THR A 861 -32.47 32.10 -36.17
N ASP A 862 -31.31 32.13 -35.52
CA ASP A 862 -29.97 31.96 -36.12
C ASP A 862 -29.62 30.48 -36.41
N GLY A 863 -30.54 29.56 -36.11
CA GLY A 863 -30.38 28.12 -36.30
C GLY A 863 -29.60 27.39 -35.21
N LYS A 864 -29.03 28.08 -34.21
CA LYS A 864 -28.27 27.48 -33.10
C LYS A 864 -29.18 26.91 -32.01
N THR A 865 -28.76 25.81 -31.37
CA THR A 865 -29.36 25.34 -30.12
C THR A 865 -28.79 26.08 -28.90
N TYR A 866 -29.66 26.43 -27.95
CA TYR A 866 -29.33 26.94 -26.62
C TYR A 866 -30.21 26.26 -25.56
N PHE A 867 -29.79 26.30 -24.28
CA PHE A 867 -30.66 25.86 -23.19
C PHE A 867 -31.51 27.02 -22.70
N LYS A 868 -32.82 26.80 -22.56
CA LYS A 868 -33.71 27.62 -21.75
C LYS A 868 -34.00 26.85 -20.45
N ARG A 869 -33.69 27.45 -19.31
CA ARG A 869 -33.89 26.89 -17.97
C ARG A 869 -35.02 27.65 -17.29
N THR A 870 -36.02 26.94 -16.77
CA THR A 870 -37.13 27.52 -16.02
C THR A 870 -37.17 26.93 -14.63
N LEU A 871 -36.91 27.78 -13.63
CA LEU A 871 -37.05 27.51 -12.21
C LEU A 871 -38.44 27.97 -11.77
N THR A 872 -39.27 27.03 -11.31
CA THR A 872 -40.57 27.31 -10.70
C THR A 872 -40.47 27.09 -9.20
N PHE A 873 -40.70 28.16 -8.43
CA PHE A 873 -40.71 28.17 -6.97
C PHE A 873 -42.14 28.09 -6.45
N THR A 874 -42.35 27.40 -5.33
CA THR A 874 -43.57 27.51 -4.52
C THR A 874 -43.15 27.82 -3.08
N ALA A 875 -43.58 28.97 -2.57
CA ALA A 875 -43.06 29.56 -1.33
C ALA A 875 -44.19 29.97 -0.36
N PRO A 876 -43.99 29.84 0.97
CA PRO A 876 -44.92 30.38 1.96
C PRO A 876 -44.85 31.91 2.07
N SER A 877 -45.86 32.51 2.71
CA SER A 877 -45.82 33.93 3.07
C SER A 877 -44.67 34.22 4.04
N GLY A 878 -44.04 35.38 3.91
CA GLY A 878 -42.89 35.77 4.74
C GLY A 878 -41.55 35.10 4.37
N THR A 879 -41.45 34.44 3.20
CA THR A 879 -40.20 33.80 2.74
C THR A 879 -39.03 34.79 2.71
N ALA A 880 -38.07 34.62 3.62
CA ALA A 880 -36.91 35.50 3.74
C ALA A 880 -36.05 35.50 2.46
N PRO A 881 -35.64 36.67 1.92
CA PRO A 881 -34.87 36.79 0.67
C PRO A 881 -33.60 35.96 0.64
N PHE A 882 -33.17 35.58 -0.56
CA PHE A 882 -31.96 34.79 -0.81
C PHE A 882 -31.39 35.10 -2.20
N TYR A 883 -30.17 34.62 -2.48
CA TYR A 883 -29.52 34.74 -3.78
C TYR A 883 -29.53 33.41 -4.51
N PHE A 884 -29.69 33.43 -5.83
CA PHE A 884 -29.45 32.30 -6.73
C PHE A 884 -28.13 32.51 -7.48
N ARG A 885 -27.21 31.55 -7.39
CA ARG A 885 -25.95 31.56 -8.16
C ARG A 885 -26.17 30.92 -9.53
N ALA A 886 -26.33 31.75 -10.55
CA ALA A 886 -26.75 31.34 -11.90
C ALA A 886 -25.60 30.80 -12.78
N ILE A 887 -24.38 31.30 -12.55
CA ILE A 887 -23.11 30.78 -13.10
C ILE A 887 -21.94 31.15 -12.18
N SER A 888 -20.87 30.36 -12.18
CA SER A 888 -19.66 30.56 -11.37
C SER A 888 -18.44 29.88 -11.99
N GLY A 889 -17.22 30.32 -11.64
CA GLY A 889 -15.97 29.61 -11.98
C GLY A 889 -15.28 30.04 -13.26
N ALA A 890 -15.80 31.07 -13.92
CA ALA A 890 -15.14 31.76 -15.02
C ALA A 890 -15.46 33.25 -14.89
N LYS A 891 -14.53 34.11 -15.34
CA LYS A 891 -14.72 35.57 -15.29
C LYS A 891 -16.07 35.95 -15.90
N VAL A 892 -16.96 36.47 -15.05
CA VAL A 892 -18.28 36.96 -15.45
C VAL A 892 -18.14 38.43 -15.84
N THR A 893 -18.75 38.83 -16.95
CA THR A 893 -18.90 40.24 -17.34
C THR A 893 -20.34 40.55 -17.69
N SER A 894 -20.87 41.64 -17.15
CA SER A 894 -22.16 42.20 -17.58
C SER A 894 -22.00 42.88 -18.95
N THR A 895 -22.97 42.65 -19.83
CA THR A 895 -23.21 43.46 -21.04
C THR A 895 -24.32 44.47 -20.76
N ASP A 896 -25.35 44.03 -20.04
CA ASP A 896 -26.41 44.86 -19.45
C ASP A 896 -26.92 44.19 -18.16
N ALA A 897 -27.98 44.73 -17.53
CA ALA A 897 -28.51 44.23 -16.26
C ALA A 897 -29.16 42.83 -16.33
N GLN A 898 -29.50 42.34 -17.52
CA GLN A 898 -30.08 41.02 -17.81
C GLN A 898 -29.15 40.11 -18.62
N THR A 899 -28.17 40.67 -19.35
CA THR A 899 -27.23 39.94 -20.21
C THR A 899 -25.83 39.88 -19.63
N PHE A 900 -25.31 38.67 -19.46
CA PHE A 900 -23.99 38.39 -18.91
C PHE A 900 -23.22 37.42 -19.83
N THR A 901 -21.89 37.45 -19.76
CA THR A 901 -21.00 36.52 -20.46
C THR A 901 -20.04 35.88 -19.47
N ALA A 902 -19.84 34.55 -19.59
CA ALA A 902 -18.93 33.79 -18.74
C ALA A 902 -18.42 32.53 -19.49
N ALA A 903 -17.12 32.30 -19.46
CA ALA A 903 -16.43 31.26 -20.26
C ALA A 903 -16.83 31.30 -21.75
N LYS A 904 -17.62 30.32 -22.20
CA LYS A 904 -18.13 30.17 -23.59
C LYS A 904 -19.64 30.39 -23.71
N LEU A 905 -20.27 30.94 -22.67
CA LEU A 905 -21.72 31.15 -22.61
C LEU A 905 -22.06 32.63 -22.50
N LYS A 906 -23.08 33.03 -23.28
CA LYS A 906 -23.91 34.20 -22.98
C LYS A 906 -25.11 33.72 -22.15
N VAL A 907 -25.28 34.31 -20.97
CA VAL A 907 -26.39 34.05 -20.05
C VAL A 907 -27.36 35.24 -20.13
N ARG A 908 -28.64 34.97 -20.41
CA ARG A 908 -29.67 36.01 -20.52
C ARG A 908 -30.82 35.74 -19.57
N LEU A 909 -31.20 36.72 -18.76
CA LEU A 909 -32.45 36.70 -18.01
C LEU A 909 -33.61 37.04 -18.95
N THR A 910 -34.73 36.33 -18.82
CA THR A 910 -35.92 36.56 -19.66
C THR A 910 -37.08 37.21 -18.90
N ASP A 911 -36.92 37.44 -17.59
CA ASP A 911 -37.78 38.29 -16.79
C ASP A 911 -37.07 39.61 -16.43
N ALA A 912 -37.79 40.58 -15.86
CA ALA A 912 -37.27 41.92 -15.58
C ALA A 912 -36.32 42.00 -14.36
N ARG A 913 -35.77 40.87 -13.89
CA ARG A 913 -34.83 40.86 -12.76
C ARG A 913 -33.43 41.26 -13.21
N GLN A 914 -32.61 41.67 -12.24
CA GLN A 914 -31.23 42.11 -12.49
C GLN A 914 -30.25 41.17 -11.82
N GLY A 915 -29.15 40.86 -12.52
CA GLY A 915 -28.04 40.08 -11.98
C GLY A 915 -26.93 40.94 -11.38
N ILE A 916 -26.34 40.48 -10.28
CA ILE A 916 -25.17 41.07 -9.62
C ILE A 916 -23.95 40.21 -9.97
N VAL A 917 -22.91 40.83 -10.52
CA VAL A 917 -21.61 40.16 -10.72
C VAL A 917 -20.79 40.27 -9.43
N ARG A 918 -20.36 39.13 -8.88
CA ARG A 918 -19.46 39.04 -7.72
C ARG A 918 -18.25 38.20 -8.10
N GLU A 919 -17.07 38.82 -8.22
CA GLU A 919 -15.86 38.19 -8.78
C GLU A 919 -16.14 37.38 -10.07
N ASP A 920 -15.98 36.06 -10.03
CA ASP A 920 -16.21 35.10 -11.11
C ASP A 920 -17.59 34.40 -10.98
N GLU A 921 -18.58 35.05 -10.36
CA GLU A 921 -19.94 34.53 -10.13
C GLU A 921 -21.04 35.52 -10.53
N LEU A 922 -22.19 34.98 -10.97
CA LEU A 922 -23.43 35.72 -11.22
C LEU A 922 -24.47 35.35 -10.15
N LEU A 923 -24.86 36.33 -9.35
CA LEU A 923 -25.88 36.20 -8.31
C LEU A 923 -27.17 36.92 -8.74
N ILE A 924 -28.31 36.27 -8.58
CA ILE A 924 -29.64 36.84 -8.85
C ILE A 924 -30.36 36.97 -7.50
N PRO A 925 -30.68 38.19 -7.03
CA PRO A 925 -31.47 38.38 -5.82
C PRO A 925 -32.91 37.86 -6.01
N LEU A 926 -33.40 37.07 -5.05
CA LEU A 926 -34.73 36.50 -5.05
C LEU A 926 -35.49 36.90 -3.78
N THR A 927 -36.60 37.61 -3.98
CA THR A 927 -37.66 37.84 -3.00
C THR A 927 -38.93 37.24 -3.58
N LEU A 928 -39.48 36.22 -2.92
CA LEU A 928 -40.61 35.46 -3.45
C LEU A 928 -41.92 35.84 -2.75
N PRO A 929 -43.01 36.15 -3.48
CA PRO A 929 -44.34 36.25 -2.89
C PRO A 929 -44.85 34.86 -2.47
N ALA A 930 -45.91 34.84 -1.66
CA ALA A 930 -46.61 33.60 -1.31
C ALA A 930 -47.23 32.94 -2.56
N GLY A 931 -47.16 31.61 -2.65
CA GLY A 931 -47.65 30.85 -3.79
C GLY A 931 -46.55 30.55 -4.82
N THR A 932 -46.90 30.57 -6.10
CA THR A 932 -46.00 30.14 -7.19
C THR A 932 -45.32 31.33 -7.86
N SER A 933 -44.05 31.19 -8.23
CA SER A 933 -43.28 32.18 -8.99
C SER A 933 -42.25 31.51 -9.89
N THR A 934 -41.92 32.12 -11.02
CA THR A 934 -40.95 31.58 -11.98
C THR A 934 -39.69 32.44 -12.09
N LEU A 935 -38.62 31.86 -12.62
CA LEU A 935 -37.42 32.52 -13.15
C LEU A 935 -36.99 31.76 -14.39
N THR A 936 -36.74 32.46 -15.50
CA THR A 936 -36.30 31.81 -16.75
C THR A 936 -35.01 32.46 -17.27
N LEU A 937 -34.04 31.61 -17.61
CA LEU A 937 -32.72 31.98 -18.10
C LEU A 937 -32.43 31.26 -19.42
N GLU A 938 -31.62 31.88 -20.28
CA GLU A 938 -31.07 31.26 -21.47
C GLU A 938 -29.54 31.14 -21.36
N TYR A 939 -28.98 29.99 -21.76
CA TYR A 939 -27.55 29.73 -21.82
C TYR A 939 -27.17 29.42 -23.29
N GLN A 940 -26.50 30.37 -23.95
CA GLN A 940 -26.24 30.38 -25.40
C GLN A 940 -24.74 30.23 -25.72
N TRP A 941 -24.38 29.38 -26.71
CA TRP A 941 -23.01 29.15 -27.24
C TRP A 941 -22.72 29.92 -28.55
#